data_AF-A0A7I8DZU7-F1
#
_entry.id   AF-A0A7I8DZU7-F1
#
_cell.length_a   1.000
_cell.length_b   1.000
_cell.length_c   1.000
_cell.angle_alpha   90.00
_cell.angle_beta   90.00
_cell.angle_gamma   90.00
#
_symmetry.space_group_name_H-M   'P 1'
#
loop_
_entity.id
_entity.type
_entity.pdbx_description
1 polymer ?
#
loop_
_entity_poly.entity_id
_entity_poly.type
_entity_poly.pdbx_seq_one_letter_code
_entity_poly.pdbx_strand_id
1 'polypeptide(L)'
;MADAMVLATQKWLNEKYGNDSRFNKVAEDGITGWGTIYGLRRALQIEEKLPSLSNNFGQSTYAKCPTVKKGDTGNLVYIVQGGLWCKGYSPGGFNGVYGDGTYAAVQRFKKATGFDDADGNINKDFMKALLDMSAFKLLSGGKEEIRTIQQQLNKDYYDFYQICPCNGLYDRDMNKMLIYALQKEEGIPKASATGTWGPSTISKCPRLELGKSSNVVKLVRYALVCNGISVSTSSKTYDSTLDAKATEFAKLLKLNKKSNVIDYTIIKSLLSSNGDPNRSAKGCDTSTRLTIDQINLIKNSGYTHVGRYLTNTPGGTLDKKLTRTEYKNIVNAGLNLFFIFQEYGNKASKFTLNSGTEHANRALNAALSLGVPKNAVIYFAVDFDATDSEISKNIIPYFTAIRNSECSSYYNIGVYGTRNVCSRIKKSVGFDFYFVSDASYGFSENLGYTMPDSWAFDQFKTDITLSNSTTSVNIDKVAVSYKDNGVSNMKITTENVVKNFLSALKMSDLFNVKIDYEKDQLVFLQGPDSIGNYISLQLKHDVSYDSSASGTLNIVEGEIKGSSLDDLTVDLKVNDDVKAEIKASVKEVVVTINHGSLSFSTQNVADRYSKGAIYVYTITAPVIDDKGLTSHVKLILTVKVAQDPQLDFAYDTLSEKDMAIARAFYTVAIIFGLSVTTSVGLSLIGKVLEGYGLPQTPIAVFKLCKLIAS
;
A
#
# COMPACT_ATOMS: atom_id res chain seq x y z
N MET A 1 -18.82 1.55 29.41
CA MET A 1 -19.38 1.70 30.76
C MET A 1 -19.91 0.34 31.18
N ALA A 2 -19.65 -0.10 32.40
CA ALA A 2 -20.12 -1.40 32.89
C ALA A 2 -21.64 -1.38 33.07
N ASP A 3 -22.32 -2.42 32.61
CA ASP A 3 -23.76 -2.65 32.79
C ASP A 3 -23.96 -3.66 33.92
N ALA A 4 -24.79 -3.29 34.91
CA ALA A 4 -25.01 -4.11 36.10
C ALA A 4 -25.66 -5.47 35.78
N MET A 5 -26.48 -5.55 34.72
CA MET A 5 -27.15 -6.78 34.31
C MET A 5 -26.29 -7.67 33.44
N VAL A 6 -25.38 -7.08 32.67
CA VAL A 6 -24.29 -7.84 32.04
C VAL A 6 -23.37 -8.42 33.12
N LEU A 7 -23.03 -7.65 34.15
CA LEU A 7 -22.22 -8.14 35.28
C LEU A 7 -22.92 -9.28 36.02
N ALA A 8 -24.23 -9.15 36.29
CA ALA A 8 -25.02 -10.22 36.91
C ALA A 8 -25.03 -11.48 36.04
N THR A 9 -25.13 -11.34 34.72
CA THR A 9 -25.04 -12.44 33.77
C THR A 9 -23.68 -13.14 33.83
N GLN A 10 -22.59 -12.37 33.84
CA GLN A 10 -21.21 -12.90 33.93
C GLN A 10 -20.97 -13.66 35.23
N LYS A 11 -21.43 -13.10 36.37
CA LYS A 11 -21.37 -13.75 37.68
C LYS A 11 -22.14 -15.06 37.70
N TRP A 12 -23.38 -15.05 37.23
CA TRP A 12 -24.22 -16.25 37.15
C TRP A 12 -23.59 -17.34 36.28
N LEU A 13 -23.00 -16.98 35.13
CA LEU A 13 -22.28 -17.92 34.28
C LEU A 13 -21.12 -18.60 35.03
N ASN A 14 -20.31 -17.83 35.74
CA ASN A 14 -19.18 -18.34 36.50
C ASN A 14 -19.61 -19.19 37.71
N GLU A 15 -20.64 -18.77 38.43
CA GLU A 15 -21.18 -19.50 39.57
C GLU A 15 -21.81 -20.83 39.13
N LYS A 16 -22.62 -20.81 38.06
CA LYS A 16 -23.38 -21.97 37.62
C LYS A 16 -22.55 -23.00 36.86
N TYR A 17 -21.63 -22.54 36.01
CA TYR A 17 -20.89 -23.40 35.09
C TYR A 17 -19.37 -23.39 35.31
N GLY A 18 -18.83 -22.50 36.14
CA GLY A 18 -17.38 -22.34 36.31
C GLY A 18 -16.65 -23.53 36.94
N ASN A 19 -17.38 -24.54 37.43
CA ASN A 19 -16.84 -25.82 37.90
C ASN A 19 -16.94 -26.94 36.86
N ASP A 20 -17.67 -26.76 35.74
CA ASP A 20 -17.62 -27.70 34.61
C ASP A 20 -16.29 -27.50 33.88
N SER A 21 -15.47 -28.55 33.81
CA SER A 21 -14.13 -28.49 33.21
C SER A 21 -14.13 -28.10 31.73
N ARG A 22 -15.28 -28.18 31.05
CA ARG A 22 -15.45 -27.80 29.65
C ARG A 22 -15.81 -26.32 29.50
N PHE A 23 -16.20 -25.65 30.59
CA PHE A 23 -16.60 -24.24 30.62
C PHE A 23 -15.41 -23.33 30.97
N ASN A 24 -15.23 -22.27 30.18
CA ASN A 24 -14.21 -21.26 30.46
C ASN A 24 -14.87 -20.09 31.19
N LYS A 25 -14.36 -19.74 32.38
CA LYS A 25 -14.83 -18.58 33.14
C LYS A 25 -14.76 -17.31 32.29
N VAL A 26 -15.75 -16.45 32.46
CA VAL A 26 -15.85 -15.15 31.80
C VAL A 26 -15.38 -14.04 32.73
N ALA A 27 -14.86 -12.95 32.18
CA ALA A 27 -14.55 -11.76 32.97
C ALA A 27 -15.84 -11.16 33.55
N GLU A 28 -15.79 -10.73 34.81
CA GLU A 28 -16.90 -10.09 35.54
C GLU A 28 -16.71 -8.57 35.57
N ASP A 29 -16.68 -7.96 34.39
CA ASP A 29 -16.40 -6.53 34.20
C ASP A 29 -17.65 -5.69 33.86
N GLY A 30 -18.80 -6.33 33.69
CA GLY A 30 -20.04 -5.72 33.23
C GLY A 30 -19.99 -5.22 31.79
N ILE A 31 -18.97 -5.59 31.01
CA ILE A 31 -18.81 -5.17 29.62
C ILE A 31 -19.28 -6.29 28.70
N THR A 32 -20.26 -6.00 27.85
CA THR A 32 -20.65 -6.96 26.81
C THR A 32 -19.51 -7.17 25.81
N GLY A 33 -19.25 -8.43 25.48
CA GLY A 33 -18.30 -8.79 24.43
C GLY A 33 -18.30 -10.29 24.13
N TRP A 34 -17.38 -10.70 23.25
CA TRP A 34 -17.25 -12.10 22.84
C TRP A 34 -17.06 -13.05 24.02
N GLY A 35 -16.34 -12.66 25.07
CA GLY A 35 -16.17 -13.47 26.29
C GLY A 35 -17.51 -13.88 26.90
N THR A 36 -18.39 -12.91 27.16
CA THR A 36 -19.73 -13.17 27.72
C THR A 36 -20.62 -13.96 26.74
N ILE A 37 -20.62 -13.63 25.45
CA ILE A 37 -21.40 -14.37 24.45
C ILE A 37 -20.93 -15.82 24.31
N TYR A 38 -19.62 -16.08 24.34
CA TYR A 38 -19.07 -17.44 24.35
C TYR A 38 -19.47 -18.19 25.61
N GLY A 39 -19.49 -17.53 26.77
CA GLY A 39 -20.02 -18.08 28.02
C GLY A 39 -21.49 -18.51 27.86
N LEU A 40 -22.36 -17.63 27.36
CA LEU A 40 -23.77 -17.95 27.12
C LEU A 40 -23.97 -19.11 26.12
N ARG A 41 -23.18 -19.17 25.05
CA ARG A 41 -23.20 -20.29 24.09
C ARG A 41 -22.80 -21.61 24.75
N ARG A 42 -21.74 -21.61 25.55
CA ARG A 42 -21.28 -22.82 26.27
C ARG A 42 -22.29 -23.26 27.33
N ALA A 43 -22.90 -22.31 28.05
CA ALA A 43 -23.99 -22.59 28.98
C ALA A 43 -25.15 -23.31 28.27
N LEU A 44 -25.61 -22.79 27.12
CA LEU A 44 -26.61 -23.47 26.30
C LEU A 44 -26.17 -24.88 25.90
N GLN A 45 -24.93 -25.06 25.45
CA GLN A 45 -24.42 -26.36 25.05
C GLN A 45 -24.37 -27.38 26.22
N ILE A 46 -24.10 -26.91 27.45
CA ILE A 46 -24.15 -27.74 28.66
C ILE A 46 -25.59 -28.15 28.98
N GLU A 47 -26.53 -27.21 28.97
CA GLU A 47 -27.95 -27.48 29.23
C GLU A 47 -28.52 -28.49 28.20
N GLU A 48 -28.09 -28.39 26.94
CA GLU A 48 -28.48 -29.31 25.86
C GLU A 48 -27.67 -30.63 25.83
N LYS A 49 -26.85 -30.87 26.85
CA LYS A 49 -26.06 -32.10 27.04
C LYS A 49 -25.21 -32.41 25.81
N LEU A 50 -24.52 -31.42 25.26
CA LEU A 50 -23.51 -31.68 24.23
C LEU A 50 -22.27 -32.30 24.88
N PRO A 51 -21.64 -33.30 24.22
CA PRO A 51 -20.46 -33.96 24.77
C PRO A 51 -19.24 -33.03 24.83
N SER A 52 -19.09 -32.16 23.82
CA SER A 52 -18.05 -31.15 23.71
C SER A 52 -18.63 -29.76 23.50
N LEU A 53 -17.93 -28.75 24.01
CA LEU A 53 -18.33 -27.35 23.92
C LEU A 53 -17.47 -26.60 22.90
N SER A 54 -18.02 -25.53 22.31
CA SER A 54 -17.28 -24.65 21.40
C SER A 54 -17.74 -23.20 21.54
N ASN A 55 -16.88 -22.25 21.14
CA ASN A 55 -17.26 -20.83 21.03
C ASN A 55 -18.32 -20.58 19.95
N ASN A 56 -18.59 -21.55 19.08
CA ASN A 56 -19.48 -21.40 17.93
C ASN A 56 -20.88 -21.94 18.25
N PHE A 57 -21.89 -21.24 17.74
CA PHE A 57 -23.25 -21.79 17.64
C PHE A 57 -23.34 -22.66 16.37
N GLY A 58 -22.69 -23.83 16.42
CA GLY A 58 -22.55 -24.75 15.28
C GLY A 58 -23.77 -25.65 15.09
N GLN A 59 -23.67 -26.56 14.12
CA GLN A 59 -24.77 -27.44 13.71
C GLN A 59 -25.32 -28.30 14.87
N SER A 60 -24.45 -28.84 15.73
CA SER A 60 -24.88 -29.65 16.88
C SER A 60 -25.66 -28.84 17.91
N THR A 61 -25.24 -27.58 18.17
CA THR A 61 -25.97 -26.67 19.06
C THR A 61 -27.31 -26.30 18.43
N TYR A 62 -27.33 -26.01 17.14
CA TYR A 62 -28.55 -25.67 16.40
C TYR A 62 -29.57 -26.81 16.35
N ALA A 63 -29.12 -28.05 16.15
CA ALA A 63 -30.00 -29.21 16.11
C ALA A 63 -30.68 -29.50 17.46
N LYS A 64 -29.98 -29.23 18.57
CA LYS A 64 -30.49 -29.49 19.92
C LYS A 64 -31.19 -28.29 20.58
N CYS A 65 -30.94 -27.06 20.10
CA CYS A 65 -31.47 -25.86 20.74
C CYS A 65 -33.01 -25.86 20.81
N PRO A 66 -33.60 -25.79 22.02
CA PRO A 66 -35.04 -25.84 22.20
C PRO A 66 -35.69 -24.49 21.92
N THR A 67 -37.01 -24.49 21.85
CA THR A 67 -37.78 -23.25 21.95
C THR A 67 -38.00 -22.93 23.43
N VAL A 68 -37.58 -21.74 23.87
CA VAL A 68 -37.88 -21.23 25.22
C VAL A 68 -39.05 -20.27 25.12
N LYS A 69 -40.08 -20.45 25.94
CA LYS A 69 -41.37 -19.77 25.82
C LYS A 69 -41.86 -19.21 27.16
N LYS A 70 -42.90 -18.37 27.09
CA LYS A 70 -43.56 -17.83 28.27
C LYS A 70 -44.00 -18.94 29.22
N GLY A 71 -43.72 -18.75 30.52
CA GLY A 71 -44.00 -19.71 31.58
C GLY A 71 -42.86 -20.69 31.87
N ASP A 72 -41.86 -20.81 30.99
CA ASP A 72 -40.67 -21.62 31.27
C ASP A 72 -39.87 -21.03 32.44
N THR A 73 -39.14 -21.89 33.14
CA THR A 73 -38.25 -21.52 34.24
C THR A 73 -36.90 -22.25 34.14
N GLY A 74 -35.85 -21.68 34.72
CA GLY A 74 -34.54 -22.34 34.87
C GLY A 74 -33.43 -21.75 34.01
N ASN A 75 -32.36 -22.52 33.82
CA ASN A 75 -31.11 -22.02 33.25
C ASN A 75 -31.25 -21.54 31.79
N LEU A 76 -32.07 -22.20 30.98
CA LEU A 76 -32.35 -21.76 29.61
C LEU A 76 -32.98 -20.36 29.58
N VAL A 77 -33.80 -20.02 30.57
CA VAL A 77 -34.37 -18.67 30.68
C VAL A 77 -33.31 -17.66 31.09
N TYR A 78 -32.41 -18.00 32.02
CA TYR A 78 -31.26 -17.15 32.35
C TYR A 78 -30.38 -16.88 31.12
N ILE A 79 -30.15 -17.88 30.28
CA ILE A 79 -29.40 -17.71 29.02
C ILE A 79 -30.09 -16.70 28.10
N VAL A 80 -31.41 -16.80 27.95
CA VAL A 80 -32.20 -15.84 27.15
C VAL A 80 -32.15 -14.43 27.74
N GLN A 81 -32.41 -14.28 29.04
CA GLN A 81 -32.38 -12.99 29.73
C GLN A 81 -30.99 -12.34 29.65
N GLY A 82 -29.92 -13.13 29.83
CA GLY A 82 -28.54 -12.66 29.74
C GLY A 82 -28.16 -12.24 28.32
N GLY A 83 -28.58 -13.00 27.31
CA GLY A 83 -28.43 -12.62 25.91
C GLY A 83 -29.18 -11.32 25.57
N LEU A 84 -30.41 -11.15 26.08
CA LEU A 84 -31.21 -9.96 25.90
C LEU A 84 -30.56 -8.71 26.53
N TRP A 85 -30.02 -8.83 27.74
CA TRP A 85 -29.23 -7.75 28.35
C TRP A 85 -27.99 -7.41 27.53
N CYS A 86 -27.24 -8.41 27.06
CA CYS A 86 -26.09 -8.19 26.18
C CYS A 86 -26.46 -7.49 24.87
N LYS A 87 -27.66 -7.72 24.33
CA LYS A 87 -28.16 -7.03 23.13
C LYS A 87 -28.79 -5.66 23.42
N GLY A 88 -29.06 -5.33 24.67
CA GLY A 88 -29.73 -4.10 25.09
C GLY A 88 -31.26 -4.15 25.02
N TYR A 89 -31.88 -5.34 25.00
CA TYR A 89 -33.33 -5.51 25.07
C TYR A 89 -33.73 -5.90 26.48
N SER A 90 -33.96 -4.92 27.37
CA SER A 90 -34.26 -5.22 28.77
C SER A 90 -35.46 -6.17 28.94
N PRO A 91 -35.29 -7.37 29.56
CA PRO A 91 -36.37 -8.26 29.98
C PRO A 91 -37.02 -7.85 31.32
N GLY A 92 -36.59 -6.74 31.94
CA GLY A 92 -37.07 -6.28 33.25
C GLY A 92 -36.47 -7.03 34.46
N GLY A 93 -35.84 -8.18 34.26
CA GLY A 93 -35.18 -8.95 35.32
C GLY A 93 -34.23 -10.03 34.80
N PHE A 94 -33.45 -10.61 35.72
CA PHE A 94 -32.56 -11.73 35.46
C PHE A 94 -32.78 -12.76 36.58
N ASN A 95 -33.86 -13.52 36.46
CA ASN A 95 -34.43 -14.34 37.55
C ASN A 95 -34.76 -15.78 37.12
N GLY A 96 -34.48 -16.14 35.87
CA GLY A 96 -34.75 -17.48 35.36
C GLY A 96 -36.24 -17.80 35.19
N VAL A 97 -37.13 -16.81 35.19
CA VAL A 97 -38.57 -16.97 34.93
C VAL A 97 -38.95 -16.24 33.65
N TYR A 98 -39.55 -16.96 32.69
CA TYR A 98 -39.94 -16.40 31.40
C TYR A 98 -41.32 -15.73 31.51
N GLY A 99 -41.36 -14.61 32.24
CA GLY A 99 -42.56 -13.80 32.42
C GLY A 99 -42.83 -12.80 31.29
N ASP A 100 -43.77 -11.89 31.53
CA ASP A 100 -44.20 -10.85 30.57
C ASP A 100 -43.05 -9.95 30.10
N GLY A 101 -42.13 -9.61 31.01
CA GLY A 101 -40.96 -8.78 30.69
C GLY A 101 -40.03 -9.42 29.67
N THR A 102 -39.68 -10.70 29.87
CA THR A 102 -38.86 -11.48 28.92
C THR A 102 -39.58 -11.63 27.59
N TYR A 103 -40.86 -11.97 27.61
CA TYR A 103 -41.68 -12.12 26.40
C TYR A 103 -41.70 -10.83 25.57
N ALA A 104 -42.00 -9.69 26.19
CA ALA A 104 -42.02 -8.39 25.52
C ALA A 104 -40.63 -7.97 25.01
N ALA A 105 -39.55 -8.32 25.73
CA ALA A 105 -38.19 -8.05 25.28
C ALA A 105 -37.81 -8.87 24.04
N VAL A 106 -38.23 -10.14 23.97
CA VAL A 106 -38.05 -10.96 22.77
C VAL A 106 -38.86 -10.40 21.59
N GLN A 107 -40.09 -9.92 21.81
CA GLN A 107 -40.84 -9.25 20.74
C GLN A 107 -40.11 -8.02 20.19
N ARG A 108 -39.56 -7.17 21.07
CA ARG A 108 -38.74 -6.01 20.65
C ARG A 108 -37.51 -6.45 19.85
N PHE A 109 -36.83 -7.51 20.29
CA PHE A 109 -35.68 -8.08 19.59
C PHE A 109 -36.06 -8.59 18.19
N LYS A 110 -37.09 -9.42 18.07
CA LYS A 110 -37.55 -9.97 16.78
C LYS A 110 -38.05 -8.88 15.83
N LYS A 111 -38.76 -7.89 16.35
CA LYS A 111 -39.17 -6.70 15.57
C LYS A 111 -37.95 -5.99 15.00
N ALA A 112 -36.91 -5.79 15.80
CA ALA A 112 -35.69 -5.14 15.36
C ALA A 112 -34.95 -5.95 14.26
N THR A 113 -35.13 -7.27 14.19
CA THR A 113 -34.57 -8.11 13.12
C THR A 113 -35.43 -8.16 11.85
N GLY A 114 -36.65 -7.58 11.86
CA GLY A 114 -37.56 -7.49 10.70
C GLY A 114 -38.88 -8.24 10.83
N PHE A 115 -39.21 -8.77 12.01
CA PHE A 115 -40.43 -9.56 12.24
C PHE A 115 -41.39 -8.82 13.19
N ASP A 116 -42.18 -7.90 12.64
CA ASP A 116 -43.04 -6.98 13.41
C ASP A 116 -44.12 -7.66 14.26
N ASP A 117 -44.70 -8.77 13.78
CA ASP A 117 -45.82 -9.47 14.41
C ASP A 117 -45.41 -10.78 15.10
N ALA A 118 -44.12 -10.95 15.41
CA ALA A 118 -43.63 -12.19 15.99
C ALA A 118 -44.07 -12.38 17.45
N ASP A 119 -44.33 -13.63 17.83
CA ASP A 119 -44.50 -13.99 19.24
C ASP A 119 -43.23 -13.68 20.06
N GLY A 120 -43.39 -13.56 21.37
CA GLY A 120 -42.30 -13.37 22.32
C GLY A 120 -41.62 -14.65 22.79
N ASN A 121 -41.74 -15.78 22.08
CA ASN A 121 -40.98 -17.01 22.37
C ASN A 121 -39.67 -17.02 21.57
N ILE A 122 -38.64 -17.75 22.01
CA ILE A 122 -37.35 -17.79 21.31
C ILE A 122 -37.05 -19.20 20.81
N ASN A 123 -37.12 -19.37 19.49
CA ASN A 123 -36.73 -20.60 18.81
C ASN A 123 -35.20 -20.61 18.54
N LYS A 124 -34.70 -21.71 17.97
CA LYS A 124 -33.28 -21.88 17.65
C LYS A 124 -32.68 -20.82 16.72
N ASP A 125 -33.44 -20.28 15.76
CA ASP A 125 -32.95 -19.25 14.83
C ASP A 125 -32.70 -17.93 15.55
N PHE A 126 -33.68 -17.52 16.37
CA PHE A 126 -33.58 -16.31 17.17
C PHE A 126 -32.61 -16.47 18.35
N MET A 127 -32.49 -17.67 18.94
CA MET A 127 -31.47 -17.96 19.95
C MET A 127 -30.06 -17.81 19.35
N LYS A 128 -29.83 -18.32 18.13
CA LYS A 128 -28.54 -18.17 17.44
C LYS A 128 -28.19 -16.69 17.22
N ALA A 129 -29.16 -15.88 16.79
CA ALA A 129 -28.99 -14.45 16.58
C ALA A 129 -28.81 -13.65 17.90
N LEU A 130 -29.51 -14.06 18.95
CA LEU A 130 -29.40 -13.49 20.30
C LEU A 130 -28.02 -13.75 20.88
N LEU A 131 -27.50 -14.97 20.74
CA LEU A 131 -26.20 -15.39 21.24
C LEU A 131 -25.11 -15.15 20.19
N ASP A 132 -25.05 -13.95 19.62
CA ASP A 132 -24.03 -13.50 18.67
C ASP A 132 -23.66 -12.04 18.94
N MET A 133 -22.63 -11.48 18.30
CA MET A 133 -22.30 -10.05 18.43
C MET A 133 -23.03 -9.15 17.41
N SER A 134 -23.85 -9.74 16.53
CA SER A 134 -24.68 -9.05 15.53
C SER A 134 -25.48 -7.89 16.15
N ALA A 135 -25.41 -6.70 15.54
CA ALA A 135 -26.19 -5.55 15.97
C ALA A 135 -27.54 -5.49 15.24
N PHE A 136 -28.63 -5.33 16.00
CA PHE A 136 -29.99 -5.17 15.48
C PHE A 136 -30.54 -3.76 15.71
N LYS A 137 -29.64 -2.79 15.84
CA LYS A 137 -29.91 -1.36 16.03
C LYS A 137 -29.05 -0.56 15.06
N LEU A 138 -29.49 0.62 14.65
CA LEU A 138 -28.74 1.47 13.73
C LEU A 138 -27.41 1.85 14.40
N LEU A 139 -26.29 1.53 13.75
CA LEU A 139 -24.96 1.90 14.24
C LEU A 139 -24.53 3.25 13.69
N SER A 140 -23.53 3.85 14.32
CA SER A 140 -22.90 5.07 13.80
C SER A 140 -22.37 4.84 12.38
N GLY A 141 -22.66 5.77 11.46
CA GLY A 141 -22.35 5.62 10.04
C GLY A 141 -23.31 4.71 9.25
N GLY A 142 -24.24 4.03 9.91
CA GLY A 142 -25.28 3.24 9.28
C GLY A 142 -26.38 4.11 8.65
N LYS A 143 -27.07 3.55 7.65
CA LYS A 143 -28.21 4.17 6.95
C LYS A 143 -29.50 3.42 7.24
N GLU A 144 -30.58 4.15 7.50
CA GLU A 144 -31.89 3.56 7.76
C GLU A 144 -32.45 2.79 6.56
N GLU A 145 -32.15 3.24 5.34
CA GLU A 145 -32.50 2.53 4.11
C GLU A 145 -31.84 1.15 4.04
N ILE A 146 -30.54 1.05 4.39
CA ILE A 146 -29.82 -0.22 4.45
C ILE A 146 -30.38 -1.11 5.56
N ARG A 147 -30.70 -0.53 6.73
CA ARG A 147 -31.32 -1.26 7.84
C ARG A 147 -32.66 -1.86 7.42
N THR A 148 -33.48 -1.10 6.70
CA THR A 148 -34.77 -1.56 6.16
C THR A 148 -34.58 -2.74 5.21
N ILE A 149 -33.58 -2.67 4.32
CA ILE A 149 -33.21 -3.78 3.43
C ILE A 149 -32.78 -5.01 4.24
N GLN A 150 -31.93 -4.85 5.26
CA GLN A 150 -31.47 -5.96 6.12
C GLN A 150 -32.65 -6.67 6.81
N GLN A 151 -33.59 -5.90 7.36
CA GLN A 151 -34.81 -6.42 7.97
C GLN A 151 -35.68 -7.18 6.96
N GLN A 152 -35.84 -6.63 5.76
CA GLN A 152 -36.59 -7.29 4.70
C GLN A 152 -35.90 -8.57 4.20
N LEU A 153 -34.58 -8.57 4.07
CA LEU A 153 -33.80 -9.76 3.72
C LEU A 153 -33.96 -10.86 4.79
N ASN A 154 -33.88 -10.50 6.07
CA ASN A 154 -34.16 -11.44 7.15
C ASN A 154 -35.56 -12.03 7.02
N LYS A 155 -36.58 -11.20 6.81
CA LYS A 155 -37.96 -11.66 6.64
C LYS A 155 -38.14 -12.64 5.47
N ASP A 156 -37.48 -12.37 4.35
CA ASP A 156 -37.67 -13.13 3.10
C ASP A 156 -36.75 -14.37 2.99
N TYR A 157 -35.58 -14.37 3.63
CA TYR A 157 -34.50 -15.33 3.36
C TYR A 157 -33.81 -15.95 4.59
N TYR A 158 -34.19 -15.63 5.84
CA TYR A 158 -33.50 -16.19 7.02
C TYR A 158 -33.54 -17.73 7.08
N ASP A 159 -34.63 -18.32 6.57
CA ASP A 159 -34.86 -19.75 6.49
C ASP A 159 -33.85 -20.45 5.57
N PHE A 160 -33.33 -19.72 4.59
CA PHE A 160 -32.35 -20.20 3.63
C PHE A 160 -30.92 -19.99 4.11
N TYR A 161 -30.65 -18.92 4.85
CA TYR A 161 -29.33 -18.63 5.43
C TYR A 161 -29.37 -18.56 6.96
N GLN A 162 -29.58 -17.36 7.51
CA GLN A 162 -29.73 -17.09 8.93
C GLN A 162 -30.26 -15.66 9.13
N ILE A 163 -30.60 -15.31 10.37
CA ILE A 163 -30.88 -13.92 10.76
C ILE A 163 -29.55 -13.16 10.80
N CYS A 164 -29.40 -12.16 9.94
CA CYS A 164 -28.24 -11.28 9.81
C CYS A 164 -28.43 -9.95 10.55
N PRO A 165 -27.35 -9.23 10.90
CA PRO A 165 -27.43 -7.92 11.52
C PRO A 165 -28.37 -6.95 10.80
N CYS A 166 -29.08 -6.13 11.57
CA CYS A 166 -29.86 -4.98 11.09
C CYS A 166 -29.21 -3.71 11.65
N ASN A 167 -28.02 -3.38 11.17
CA ASN A 167 -27.15 -2.33 11.69
C ASN A 167 -27.07 -1.08 10.80
N GLY A 168 -27.64 -1.13 9.60
CA GLY A 168 -27.60 -0.07 8.60
C GLY A 168 -26.29 0.03 7.83
N LEU A 169 -25.36 -0.91 8.00
CA LEU A 169 -24.09 -0.97 7.27
C LEU A 169 -24.15 -2.04 6.18
N TYR A 170 -23.61 -1.76 5.00
CA TYR A 170 -23.34 -2.82 4.04
C TYR A 170 -22.06 -3.52 4.51
N ASP A 171 -22.21 -4.62 5.23
CA ASP A 171 -21.09 -5.39 5.76
C ASP A 171 -20.98 -6.76 5.08
N ARG A 172 -19.99 -7.54 5.53
CA ARG A 172 -19.77 -8.90 5.05
C ARG A 172 -21.01 -9.79 5.18
N ASP A 173 -21.74 -9.68 6.29
CA ASP A 173 -22.90 -10.54 6.55
C ASP A 173 -24.06 -10.17 5.63
N MET A 174 -24.28 -8.88 5.39
CA MET A 174 -25.26 -8.40 4.42
C MET A 174 -24.88 -8.79 2.99
N ASN A 175 -23.61 -8.66 2.59
CA ASN A 175 -23.14 -9.10 1.27
C ASN A 175 -23.38 -10.61 1.06
N LYS A 176 -23.00 -11.44 2.04
CA LYS A 176 -23.29 -12.88 2.00
C LYS A 176 -24.78 -13.16 1.92
N MET A 177 -25.59 -12.46 2.69
CA MET A 177 -27.04 -12.62 2.68
C MET A 177 -27.65 -12.32 1.30
N LEU A 178 -27.18 -11.26 0.62
CA LEU A 178 -27.61 -10.96 -0.76
C LEU A 178 -27.23 -12.08 -1.73
N ILE A 179 -26.05 -12.69 -1.58
CA ILE A 179 -25.62 -13.81 -2.43
C ILE A 179 -26.45 -15.07 -2.12
N TYR A 180 -26.73 -15.38 -0.85
CA TYR A 180 -27.64 -16.47 -0.48
C TYR A 180 -29.05 -16.26 -1.03
N ALA A 181 -29.57 -15.04 -0.97
CA ALA A 181 -30.85 -14.68 -1.55
C ALA A 181 -30.85 -14.90 -3.07
N LEU A 182 -29.81 -14.44 -3.77
CA LEU A 182 -29.64 -14.70 -5.20
C LEU A 182 -29.61 -16.21 -5.50
N GLN A 183 -28.84 -16.98 -4.75
CA GLN A 183 -28.75 -18.44 -4.92
C GLN A 183 -30.11 -19.13 -4.70
N LYS A 184 -30.93 -18.67 -3.74
CA LYS A 184 -32.31 -19.14 -3.55
C LYS A 184 -33.16 -18.86 -4.80
N GLU A 185 -33.11 -17.64 -5.34
CA GLU A 185 -33.87 -17.24 -6.53
C GLU A 185 -33.37 -17.91 -7.83
N GLU A 186 -32.09 -18.30 -7.90
CA GLU A 186 -31.52 -19.13 -8.97
C GLU A 186 -31.94 -20.62 -8.86
N GLY A 187 -32.66 -21.00 -7.80
CA GLY A 187 -33.05 -22.39 -7.53
C GLY A 187 -31.85 -23.27 -7.18
N ILE A 188 -30.82 -22.72 -6.53
CA ILE A 188 -29.74 -23.51 -5.92
C ILE A 188 -30.27 -24.03 -4.57
N PRO A 189 -30.23 -25.35 -4.29
CA PRO A 189 -30.68 -25.89 -3.02
C PRO A 189 -29.89 -25.34 -1.84
N LYS A 190 -30.54 -25.15 -0.67
CA LYS A 190 -29.90 -24.64 0.55
C LYS A 190 -28.62 -25.40 0.92
N ALA A 191 -28.61 -26.72 0.77
CA ALA A 191 -27.44 -27.57 1.07
C ALA A 191 -26.24 -27.34 0.14
N SER A 192 -26.46 -26.72 -1.02
CA SER A 192 -25.42 -26.40 -2.02
C SER A 192 -25.12 -24.90 -2.09
N ALA A 193 -25.90 -24.06 -1.41
CA ALA A 193 -25.67 -22.63 -1.33
C ALA A 193 -24.49 -22.33 -0.39
N THR A 194 -23.63 -21.40 -0.79
CA THR A 194 -22.37 -21.09 -0.11
C THR A 194 -22.25 -19.63 0.31
N GLY A 195 -23.12 -18.75 -0.21
CA GLY A 195 -22.95 -17.30 -0.07
C GLY A 195 -21.71 -16.79 -0.81
N THR A 196 -21.23 -17.52 -1.82
CA THR A 196 -20.09 -17.18 -2.67
C THR A 196 -20.39 -17.47 -4.14
N TRP A 197 -19.66 -16.84 -5.06
CA TRP A 197 -19.83 -17.04 -6.51
C TRP A 197 -19.13 -18.30 -7.02
N GLY A 198 -19.78 -19.45 -6.87
CA GLY A 198 -19.33 -20.72 -7.45
C GLY A 198 -19.83 -20.97 -8.89
N PRO A 199 -19.41 -22.08 -9.53
CA PRO A 199 -19.81 -22.42 -10.91
C PRO A 199 -21.33 -22.41 -11.13
N SER A 200 -22.12 -22.92 -10.17
CA SER A 200 -23.59 -22.95 -10.26
C SER A 200 -24.22 -21.56 -10.20
N THR A 201 -23.71 -20.66 -9.36
CA THR A 201 -24.19 -19.27 -9.28
C THR A 201 -23.85 -18.52 -10.56
N ILE A 202 -22.65 -18.74 -11.11
CA ILE A 202 -22.24 -18.13 -12.38
C ILE A 202 -23.13 -18.61 -13.53
N SER A 203 -23.34 -19.92 -13.67
CA SER A 203 -24.09 -20.49 -14.80
C SER A 203 -25.59 -20.21 -14.75
N LYS A 204 -26.15 -20.05 -13.54
CA LYS A 204 -27.58 -19.77 -13.33
C LYS A 204 -27.90 -18.28 -13.18
N CYS A 205 -26.90 -17.41 -13.11
CA CYS A 205 -27.12 -15.97 -12.96
C CYS A 205 -28.03 -15.44 -14.07
N PRO A 206 -29.18 -14.84 -13.74
CA PRO A 206 -30.19 -14.50 -14.73
C PRO A 206 -29.78 -13.28 -15.56
N ARG A 207 -30.38 -13.18 -16.74
CA ARG A 207 -30.42 -11.95 -17.54
C ARG A 207 -31.77 -11.28 -17.30
N LEU A 208 -31.74 -10.04 -16.82
CA LEU A 208 -32.95 -9.25 -16.55
C LEU A 208 -33.23 -8.31 -17.72
N GLU A 209 -34.51 -8.18 -18.09
CA GLU A 209 -35.00 -7.38 -19.21
C GLU A 209 -36.00 -6.33 -18.74
N LEU A 210 -35.94 -5.13 -19.33
CA LEU A 210 -36.82 -4.02 -18.99
C LEU A 210 -38.30 -4.42 -19.08
N GLY A 211 -39.08 -4.01 -18.09
CA GLY A 211 -40.51 -4.34 -17.93
C GLY A 211 -40.78 -5.67 -17.22
N LYS A 212 -39.79 -6.55 -17.05
CA LYS A 212 -39.97 -7.82 -16.33
C LYS A 212 -39.86 -7.63 -14.82
N SER A 213 -40.50 -8.51 -14.07
CA SER A 213 -40.50 -8.48 -12.60
C SER A 213 -39.99 -9.78 -12.01
N SER A 214 -39.13 -9.71 -10.99
CA SER A 214 -38.64 -10.88 -10.24
C SER A 214 -38.08 -10.45 -8.88
N ASN A 215 -37.89 -11.40 -7.98
CA ASN A 215 -37.19 -11.12 -6.73
C ASN A 215 -35.72 -10.74 -6.99
N VAL A 216 -35.09 -11.28 -8.04
CA VAL A 216 -33.72 -10.88 -8.42
C VAL A 216 -33.64 -9.40 -8.79
N VAL A 217 -34.68 -8.83 -9.44
CA VAL A 217 -34.75 -7.38 -9.67
C VAL A 217 -34.78 -6.60 -8.35
N LYS A 218 -35.52 -7.09 -7.34
CA LYS A 218 -35.56 -6.52 -5.99
C LYS A 218 -34.17 -6.57 -5.34
N LEU A 219 -33.46 -7.70 -5.46
CA LEU A 219 -32.09 -7.85 -4.96
C LEU A 219 -31.09 -6.93 -5.67
N VAL A 220 -31.25 -6.68 -6.97
CA VAL A 220 -30.43 -5.70 -7.71
C VAL A 220 -30.65 -4.28 -7.20
N ARG A 221 -31.91 -3.89 -6.89
CA ARG A 221 -32.21 -2.59 -6.25
C ARG A 221 -31.52 -2.48 -4.89
N TYR A 222 -31.59 -3.53 -4.07
CA TYR A 222 -30.89 -3.57 -2.79
C TYR A 222 -29.38 -3.40 -2.96
N ALA A 223 -28.79 -4.15 -3.89
CA ALA A 223 -27.36 -4.10 -4.14
C ALA A 223 -26.90 -2.73 -4.68
N LEU A 224 -27.72 -2.02 -5.47
CA LEU A 224 -27.42 -0.64 -5.87
C LEU A 224 -27.36 0.32 -4.67
N VAL A 225 -28.34 0.25 -3.75
CA VAL A 225 -28.33 1.05 -2.52
C VAL A 225 -27.09 0.73 -1.67
N CYS A 226 -26.75 -0.56 -1.53
CA CYS A 226 -25.54 -1.01 -0.87
C CYS A 226 -24.25 -0.45 -1.51
N ASN A 227 -24.25 -0.26 -2.83
CA ASN A 227 -23.14 0.35 -3.58
C ASN A 227 -23.23 1.90 -3.65
N GLY A 228 -24.09 2.53 -2.83
CA GLY A 228 -24.19 3.98 -2.72
C GLY A 228 -25.09 4.65 -3.76
N ILE A 229 -25.79 3.87 -4.59
CA ILE A 229 -26.67 4.39 -5.65
C ILE A 229 -28.11 4.28 -5.20
N SER A 230 -28.72 5.43 -4.90
CA SER A 230 -30.11 5.48 -4.42
C SER A 230 -31.10 5.08 -5.52
N VAL A 231 -31.98 4.15 -5.17
CA VAL A 231 -33.08 3.67 -6.01
C VAL A 231 -34.18 3.12 -5.11
N SER A 232 -35.45 3.30 -5.47
CA SER A 232 -36.55 2.72 -4.70
C SER A 232 -36.42 1.20 -4.58
N THR A 233 -36.58 0.71 -3.36
CA THR A 233 -36.39 -0.69 -2.95
C THR A 233 -37.71 -1.46 -2.78
N SER A 234 -38.86 -0.79 -2.97
CA SER A 234 -40.20 -1.39 -2.84
C SER A 234 -40.67 -2.15 -4.08
N SER A 235 -40.14 -1.80 -5.26
CA SER A 235 -40.52 -2.42 -6.54
C SER A 235 -39.72 -3.68 -6.84
N LYS A 236 -40.37 -4.66 -7.49
CA LYS A 236 -39.75 -5.86 -8.07
C LYS A 236 -39.68 -5.82 -9.60
N THR A 237 -40.05 -4.69 -10.21
CA THR A 237 -40.08 -4.50 -11.67
C THR A 237 -38.81 -3.81 -12.14
N TYR A 238 -38.24 -4.28 -13.24
CA TYR A 238 -37.12 -3.63 -13.89
C TYR A 238 -37.68 -2.49 -14.75
N ASP A 239 -37.74 -1.29 -14.18
CA ASP A 239 -38.24 -0.09 -14.83
C ASP A 239 -37.10 0.79 -15.36
N SER A 240 -37.45 1.86 -16.07
CA SER A 240 -36.49 2.81 -16.65
C SER A 240 -35.64 3.50 -15.58
N THR A 241 -36.20 3.73 -14.38
CA THR A 241 -35.46 4.26 -13.23
C THR A 241 -34.34 3.31 -12.80
N LEU A 242 -34.64 2.02 -12.65
CA LEU A 242 -33.63 1.01 -12.33
C LEU A 242 -32.60 0.88 -13.46
N ASP A 243 -33.01 0.98 -14.73
CA ASP A 243 -32.07 0.94 -15.86
C ASP A 243 -31.06 2.09 -15.82
N ALA A 244 -31.54 3.30 -15.56
CA ALA A 244 -30.71 4.48 -15.42
C ALA A 244 -29.72 4.33 -14.25
N LYS A 245 -30.17 3.81 -13.10
CA LYS A 245 -29.32 3.59 -11.91
C LYS A 245 -28.30 2.47 -12.09
N ALA A 246 -28.67 1.38 -12.77
CA ALA A 246 -27.71 0.36 -13.17
C ALA A 246 -26.68 0.88 -14.20
N THR A 247 -27.08 1.83 -15.05
CA THR A 247 -26.17 2.50 -15.99
C THR A 247 -25.22 3.47 -15.28
N GLU A 248 -25.69 4.19 -14.27
CA GLU A 248 -24.86 5.01 -13.37
C GLU A 248 -23.78 4.16 -12.69
N PHE A 249 -24.18 3.00 -12.13
CA PHE A 249 -23.25 2.03 -11.54
C PHE A 249 -22.22 1.51 -12.55
N ALA A 250 -22.68 1.11 -13.74
CA ALA A 250 -21.79 0.59 -14.77
C ALA A 250 -20.74 1.65 -15.19
N LYS A 251 -21.14 2.92 -15.32
CA LYS A 251 -20.22 4.02 -15.62
C LYS A 251 -19.19 4.25 -14.52
N LEU A 252 -19.60 4.14 -13.25
CA LEU A 252 -18.70 4.26 -12.10
C LEU A 252 -17.55 3.24 -12.16
N LEU A 253 -17.85 1.99 -12.54
CA LEU A 253 -16.88 0.89 -12.63
C LEU A 253 -16.28 0.67 -14.03
N LYS A 254 -16.55 1.56 -14.98
CA LYS A 254 -16.16 1.45 -16.40
C LYS A 254 -16.58 0.12 -17.04
N LEU A 255 -17.78 -0.35 -16.71
CA LEU A 255 -18.39 -1.55 -17.26
C LEU A 255 -19.23 -1.23 -18.50
N ASN A 256 -19.19 -2.14 -19.48
CA ASN A 256 -20.06 -2.08 -20.64
C ASN A 256 -21.43 -2.68 -20.28
N LYS A 257 -22.42 -1.82 -20.04
CA LYS A 257 -23.81 -2.25 -19.83
C LYS A 257 -24.60 -2.16 -21.13
N LYS A 258 -25.34 -3.23 -21.45
CA LYS A 258 -26.29 -3.25 -22.59
C LYS A 258 -27.54 -2.42 -22.24
N SER A 259 -28.09 -1.72 -23.24
CA SER A 259 -29.36 -0.99 -23.08
C SER A 259 -30.49 -1.96 -22.68
N ASN A 260 -31.35 -1.54 -21.75
CA ASN A 260 -32.54 -2.27 -21.29
C ASN A 260 -32.26 -3.66 -20.69
N VAL A 261 -31.00 -3.94 -20.33
CA VAL A 261 -30.54 -5.23 -19.83
C VAL A 261 -29.65 -5.05 -18.60
N ILE A 262 -29.88 -5.89 -17.60
CA ILE A 262 -28.96 -6.14 -16.47
C ILE A 262 -28.59 -7.61 -16.53
N ASP A 263 -27.32 -7.91 -16.83
CA ASP A 263 -26.81 -9.28 -17.00
C ASP A 263 -25.75 -9.63 -15.94
N TYR A 264 -25.18 -10.82 -16.04
CA TYR A 264 -24.15 -11.35 -15.14
C TYR A 264 -23.04 -10.35 -14.83
N THR A 265 -22.56 -9.59 -15.82
CA THR A 265 -21.47 -8.62 -15.61
C THR A 265 -21.88 -7.53 -14.61
N ILE A 266 -23.13 -7.05 -14.67
CA ILE A 266 -23.64 -6.05 -13.74
C ILE A 266 -24.00 -6.67 -12.39
N ILE A 267 -24.74 -7.78 -12.39
CA ILE A 267 -25.19 -8.44 -11.15
C ILE A 267 -23.99 -8.87 -10.30
N LYS A 268 -22.98 -9.48 -10.91
CA LYS A 268 -21.79 -9.91 -10.19
C LYS A 268 -20.98 -8.72 -9.66
N SER A 269 -20.83 -7.65 -10.44
CA SER A 269 -20.09 -6.46 -9.99
C SER A 269 -20.79 -5.73 -8.84
N LEU A 270 -22.11 -5.84 -8.72
CA LEU A 270 -22.86 -5.33 -7.56
C LEU A 270 -22.62 -6.14 -6.29
N LEU A 271 -22.32 -7.44 -6.41
CA LEU A 271 -22.30 -8.39 -5.28
C LEU A 271 -20.90 -8.93 -4.95
N SER A 272 -19.90 -8.71 -5.78
CA SER A 272 -18.53 -9.15 -5.56
C SER A 272 -17.55 -8.10 -6.08
N SER A 273 -16.49 -7.84 -5.32
CA SER A 273 -15.53 -6.78 -5.63
C SER A 273 -14.88 -6.96 -7.00
N ASN A 274 -14.46 -8.19 -7.34
CA ASN A 274 -13.83 -8.49 -8.63
C ASN A 274 -14.80 -8.47 -9.83
N GLY A 275 -16.10 -8.37 -9.58
CA GLY A 275 -17.14 -8.40 -10.61
C GLY A 275 -16.99 -9.57 -11.57
N ASP A 276 -17.24 -9.31 -12.86
CA ASP A 276 -16.97 -10.29 -13.92
C ASP A 276 -15.47 -10.34 -14.28
N PRO A 277 -14.74 -11.41 -13.90
CA PRO A 277 -13.31 -11.53 -14.19
C PRO A 277 -13.00 -11.65 -15.70
N ASN A 278 -14.00 -12.01 -16.51
CA ASN A 278 -13.81 -12.20 -17.94
C ASN A 278 -14.02 -10.91 -18.74
N ARG A 279 -14.46 -9.82 -18.10
CA ARG A 279 -14.56 -8.50 -18.76
C ARG A 279 -13.20 -8.06 -19.33
N SER A 280 -13.26 -7.25 -20.39
CA SER A 280 -12.08 -6.61 -20.96
C SER A 280 -11.47 -5.61 -19.97
N ALA A 281 -10.15 -5.46 -20.00
CA ALA A 281 -9.40 -4.49 -19.22
C ALA A 281 -8.67 -3.51 -20.15
N LYS A 282 -8.30 -2.34 -19.63
CA LYS A 282 -7.47 -1.35 -20.33
C LYS A 282 -6.09 -1.18 -19.71
N GLY A 283 -5.89 -1.64 -18.49
CA GLY A 283 -4.62 -1.71 -17.81
C GLY A 283 -4.25 -3.14 -17.43
N CYS A 284 -2.98 -3.36 -17.19
CA CYS A 284 -2.48 -4.54 -16.51
C CYS A 284 -1.34 -4.15 -15.58
N ASP A 285 -1.02 -4.97 -14.59
CA ASP A 285 0.25 -4.90 -13.90
C ASP A 285 0.95 -6.26 -13.92
N THR A 286 2.27 -6.25 -13.72
CA THR A 286 3.06 -7.48 -13.68
C THR A 286 4.33 -7.28 -12.90
N SER A 287 4.75 -8.32 -12.19
CA SER A 287 6.07 -8.41 -11.56
C SER A 287 7.17 -8.81 -12.54
N THR A 288 6.83 -9.24 -13.76
CA THR A 288 7.82 -9.66 -14.77
C THR A 288 8.43 -8.43 -15.44
N ARG A 289 9.77 -8.39 -15.51
CA ARG A 289 10.49 -7.42 -16.34
C ARG A 289 10.21 -7.69 -17.82
N LEU A 290 9.67 -6.69 -18.52
CA LEU A 290 9.14 -6.86 -19.86
C LEU A 290 10.21 -6.73 -20.95
N THR A 291 10.19 -7.67 -21.91
CA THR A 291 10.89 -7.54 -23.19
C THR A 291 10.06 -6.75 -24.21
N ILE A 292 10.68 -6.33 -25.32
CA ILE A 292 9.97 -5.63 -26.41
C ILE A 292 8.82 -6.48 -26.98
N ASP A 293 9.04 -7.78 -27.15
CA ASP A 293 8.01 -8.69 -27.66
C ASP A 293 6.82 -8.80 -26.70
N GLN A 294 7.09 -8.85 -25.39
CA GLN A 294 6.03 -8.87 -24.37
C GLN A 294 5.26 -7.55 -24.31
N ILE A 295 5.96 -6.41 -24.45
CA ILE A 295 5.33 -5.07 -24.55
C ILE A 295 4.39 -5.02 -25.75
N ASN A 296 4.85 -5.50 -26.92
CA ASN A 296 4.03 -5.56 -28.13
C ASN A 296 2.85 -6.52 -27.97
N LEU A 297 3.03 -7.67 -27.32
CA LEU A 297 1.95 -8.60 -26.99
C LEU A 297 0.88 -7.95 -26.10
N ILE A 298 1.29 -7.22 -25.06
CA ILE A 298 0.39 -6.49 -24.16
C ILE A 298 -0.41 -5.45 -24.96
N LYS A 299 0.26 -4.62 -25.77
CA LYS A 299 -0.40 -3.62 -26.62
C LYS A 299 -1.39 -4.24 -27.59
N ASN A 300 -0.97 -5.28 -28.33
CA ASN A 300 -1.80 -5.96 -29.32
C ASN A 300 -2.99 -6.70 -28.69
N SER A 301 -2.89 -7.05 -27.40
CA SER A 301 -4.00 -7.61 -26.62
C SER A 301 -5.02 -6.55 -26.16
N GLY A 302 -4.85 -5.29 -26.56
CA GLY A 302 -5.81 -4.20 -26.33
C GLY A 302 -5.60 -3.41 -25.03
N TYR A 303 -4.50 -3.66 -24.32
CA TYR A 303 -4.09 -2.89 -23.13
C TYR A 303 -3.44 -1.57 -23.55
N THR A 304 -3.59 -0.58 -22.67
CA THR A 304 -3.14 0.80 -22.89
C THR A 304 -2.32 1.35 -21.70
N HIS A 305 -2.41 0.69 -20.54
CA HIS A 305 -1.70 1.06 -19.31
C HIS A 305 -0.98 -0.17 -18.75
N VAL A 306 0.23 0.01 -18.25
CA VAL A 306 1.03 -1.05 -17.62
C VAL A 306 1.53 -0.58 -16.26
N GLY A 307 1.35 -1.39 -15.23
CA GLY A 307 1.85 -1.18 -13.88
C GLY A 307 3.17 -1.90 -13.68
N ARG A 308 4.20 -1.18 -13.24
CA ARG A 308 5.53 -1.76 -12.98
C ARG A 308 6.09 -1.33 -11.63
N TYR A 309 6.90 -2.21 -11.04
CA TYR A 309 7.46 -2.03 -9.70
C TYR A 309 8.73 -1.19 -9.73
N LEU A 310 8.82 -0.18 -8.86
CA LEU A 310 10.00 0.70 -8.77
C LEU A 310 11.23 0.00 -8.17
N THR A 311 11.02 -1.00 -7.31
CA THR A 311 12.09 -1.66 -6.56
C THR A 311 11.89 -3.17 -6.48
N ASN A 312 13.00 -3.88 -6.23
CA ASN A 312 12.99 -5.27 -5.77
C ASN A 312 12.81 -5.30 -4.26
N THR A 313 12.19 -6.36 -3.73
CA THR A 313 12.15 -6.57 -2.29
C THR A 313 13.57 -6.87 -1.76
N PRO A 314 14.07 -6.16 -0.73
CA PRO A 314 15.37 -6.47 -0.15
C PRO A 314 15.44 -7.94 0.31
N GLY A 315 16.47 -8.67 -0.13
CA GLY A 315 16.60 -10.11 0.12
C GLY A 315 15.60 -11.00 -0.61
N GLY A 316 14.80 -10.46 -1.54
CA GLY A 316 13.91 -11.23 -2.40
C GLY A 316 14.65 -11.83 -3.61
N THR A 317 14.06 -12.85 -4.22
CA THR A 317 14.63 -13.56 -5.38
C THR A 317 14.05 -13.12 -6.73
N LEU A 318 12.94 -12.38 -6.73
CA LEU A 318 12.26 -11.91 -7.95
C LEU A 318 12.85 -10.57 -8.42
N ASP A 319 13.32 -10.53 -9.67
CA ASP A 319 13.69 -9.28 -10.35
C ASP A 319 12.45 -8.62 -10.97
N LYS A 320 11.72 -7.87 -10.15
CA LYS A 320 10.51 -7.14 -10.56
C LYS A 320 10.74 -5.67 -10.89
N LYS A 321 11.90 -5.14 -10.53
CA LYS A 321 12.29 -3.74 -10.68
C LYS A 321 12.26 -3.31 -12.15
N LEU A 322 11.54 -2.23 -12.40
CA LEU A 322 11.53 -1.51 -13.67
C LEU A 322 12.94 -1.00 -14.00
N THR A 323 13.35 -1.10 -15.26
CA THR A 323 14.61 -0.51 -15.76
C THR A 323 14.33 0.70 -16.65
N ARG A 324 15.33 1.57 -16.85
CA ARG A 324 15.20 2.71 -17.79
C ARG A 324 14.92 2.24 -19.22
N THR A 325 15.59 1.18 -19.66
CA THR A 325 15.40 0.60 -20.99
C THR A 325 13.98 0.05 -21.16
N GLU A 326 13.50 -0.70 -20.17
CA GLU A 326 12.11 -1.18 -20.17
C GLU A 326 11.11 -0.03 -20.20
N TYR A 327 11.29 0.99 -19.35
CA TYR A 327 10.44 2.18 -19.33
C TYR A 327 10.38 2.85 -20.71
N LYS A 328 11.54 3.17 -21.31
CA LYS A 328 11.61 3.75 -22.66
C LYS A 328 10.87 2.90 -23.69
N ASN A 329 11.05 1.59 -23.65
CA ASN A 329 10.39 0.68 -24.59
C ASN A 329 8.86 0.68 -24.41
N ILE A 330 8.36 0.73 -23.17
CA ILE A 330 6.92 0.79 -22.87
C ILE A 330 6.30 2.08 -23.44
N VAL A 331 6.91 3.24 -23.17
CA VAL A 331 6.36 4.52 -23.65
C VAL A 331 6.52 4.70 -25.16
N ASN A 332 7.62 4.24 -25.76
CA ASN A 332 7.82 4.26 -27.21
C ASN A 332 6.83 3.34 -27.95
N ALA A 333 6.40 2.25 -27.30
CA ALA A 333 5.31 1.43 -27.81
C ALA A 333 3.94 2.14 -27.72
N GLY A 334 3.84 3.32 -27.09
CA GLY A 334 2.61 4.07 -26.92
C GLY A 334 1.73 3.59 -25.76
N LEU A 335 2.31 2.89 -24.78
CA LEU A 335 1.62 2.49 -23.55
C LEU A 335 1.89 3.53 -22.45
N ASN A 336 0.93 3.68 -21.54
CA ASN A 336 1.07 4.53 -20.36
C ASN A 336 1.56 3.70 -19.17
N LEU A 337 2.53 4.22 -18.43
CA LEU A 337 3.13 3.53 -17.29
C LEU A 337 2.63 4.08 -15.96
N PHE A 338 2.21 3.22 -15.03
CA PHE A 338 1.95 3.61 -13.63
C PHE A 338 2.89 2.85 -12.68
N PHE A 339 3.26 3.50 -11.57
CA PHE A 339 4.39 3.09 -10.75
C PHE A 339 3.93 2.49 -9.42
N ILE A 340 4.42 1.29 -9.12
CA ILE A 340 4.06 0.54 -7.92
C ILE A 340 5.28 0.47 -6.99
N PHE A 341 5.09 0.77 -5.71
CA PHE A 341 6.06 0.51 -4.66
C PHE A 341 5.56 -0.59 -3.74
N GLN A 342 6.23 -1.74 -3.77
CA GLN A 342 5.94 -2.89 -2.91
C GLN A 342 7.23 -3.66 -2.63
N GLU A 343 7.69 -3.70 -1.39
CA GLU A 343 8.80 -4.55 -0.97
C GLU A 343 8.30 -5.60 0.01
N TYR A 344 7.82 -5.13 1.17
CA TYR A 344 7.07 -5.91 2.14
C TYR A 344 5.70 -5.27 2.32
N GLY A 345 4.64 -6.07 2.27
CA GLY A 345 3.28 -5.52 2.40
C GLY A 345 2.21 -6.50 2.87
N ASN A 346 2.59 -7.70 3.31
CA ASN A 346 1.67 -8.82 3.53
C ASN A 346 1.22 -9.03 4.99
N LYS A 347 1.53 -8.10 5.91
CA LYS A 347 1.07 -8.14 7.31
C LYS A 347 1.26 -6.80 8.00
N ALA A 348 0.43 -6.52 9.02
CA ALA A 348 0.39 -5.26 9.73
C ALA A 348 1.74 -4.81 10.33
N SER A 349 2.56 -5.74 10.82
CA SER A 349 3.87 -5.42 11.43
C SER A 349 4.90 -4.83 10.46
N LYS A 350 4.65 -4.89 9.14
CA LYS A 350 5.49 -4.23 8.13
C LYS A 350 5.17 -2.74 7.96
N PHE A 351 4.05 -2.29 8.50
CA PHE A 351 3.56 -0.91 8.39
C PHE A 351 3.74 -0.20 9.73
N THR A 352 4.76 0.67 9.77
CA THR A 352 5.13 1.48 10.93
C THR A 352 5.48 2.88 10.45
N LEU A 353 5.57 3.85 11.37
CA LEU A 353 6.04 5.19 11.04
C LEU A 353 7.46 5.15 10.42
N ASN A 354 8.37 4.36 11.01
CA ASN A 354 9.75 4.23 10.54
C ASN A 354 9.85 3.61 9.14
N SER A 355 9.16 2.48 8.91
CA SER A 355 9.13 1.86 7.59
C SER A 355 8.45 2.74 6.54
N GLY A 356 7.49 3.59 6.93
CA GLY A 356 6.89 4.59 6.04
C GLY A 356 7.89 5.62 5.53
N THR A 357 8.70 6.19 6.41
CA THR A 357 9.80 7.12 6.04
C THR A 357 10.82 6.43 5.14
N GLU A 358 11.25 5.23 5.52
CA GLU A 358 12.23 4.43 4.78
C GLU A 358 11.76 4.09 3.36
N HIS A 359 10.51 3.61 3.25
CA HIS A 359 9.88 3.28 1.97
C HIS A 359 9.67 4.52 1.09
N ALA A 360 9.27 5.65 1.68
CA ALA A 360 9.13 6.90 0.93
C ALA A 360 10.46 7.36 0.31
N ASN A 361 11.56 7.30 1.08
CA ASN A 361 12.88 7.67 0.59
C ASN A 361 13.35 6.72 -0.54
N ARG A 362 13.12 5.41 -0.40
CA ARG A 362 13.44 4.45 -1.46
C ARG A 362 12.59 4.66 -2.71
N ALA A 363 11.30 4.91 -2.57
CA ALA A 363 10.41 5.19 -3.69
C ALA A 363 10.82 6.46 -4.45
N LEU A 364 11.12 7.55 -3.72
CA LEU A 364 11.64 8.79 -4.28
C LEU A 364 12.91 8.55 -5.10
N ASN A 365 13.91 7.90 -4.50
CA ASN A 365 15.19 7.63 -5.14
C ASN A 365 15.05 6.71 -6.36
N ALA A 366 14.25 5.65 -6.26
CA ALA A 366 13.99 4.74 -7.38
C ALA A 366 13.30 5.46 -8.54
N ALA A 367 12.25 6.23 -8.26
CA ALA A 367 11.52 6.99 -9.28
C ALA A 367 12.39 8.06 -9.97
N LEU A 368 13.15 8.84 -9.19
CA LEU A 368 14.11 9.80 -9.75
C LEU A 368 15.16 9.09 -10.61
N SER A 369 15.67 7.94 -10.16
CA SER A 369 16.67 7.15 -10.88
C SER A 369 16.14 6.59 -12.20
N LEU A 370 14.82 6.49 -12.36
CA LEU A 370 14.16 6.03 -13.57
C LEU A 370 13.72 7.18 -14.48
N GLY A 371 13.91 8.44 -14.08
CA GLY A 371 13.42 9.59 -14.83
C GLY A 371 11.89 9.70 -14.80
N VAL A 372 11.27 9.28 -13.70
CA VAL A 372 9.83 9.48 -13.50
C VAL A 372 9.56 10.99 -13.37
N PRO A 373 8.63 11.56 -14.15
CA PRO A 373 8.32 12.99 -14.10
C PRO A 373 7.77 13.42 -12.74
N LYS A 374 8.11 14.64 -12.32
CA LYS A 374 7.49 15.30 -11.16
C LYS A 374 5.96 15.25 -11.25
N ASN A 375 5.29 15.11 -10.10
CA ASN A 375 3.84 14.95 -9.97
C ASN A 375 3.25 13.64 -10.57
N ALA A 376 4.06 12.70 -11.08
CA ALA A 376 3.57 11.34 -11.33
C ALA A 376 3.08 10.68 -10.03
N VAL A 377 2.23 9.66 -10.15
CA VAL A 377 1.66 8.95 -9.00
C VAL A 377 2.48 7.69 -8.69
N ILE A 378 2.83 7.49 -7.42
CA ILE A 378 3.46 6.26 -6.92
C ILE A 378 2.49 5.54 -5.97
N TYR A 379 2.08 4.32 -6.32
CA TYR A 379 1.14 3.52 -5.54
C TYR A 379 1.87 2.64 -4.51
N PHE A 380 1.73 2.97 -3.23
CA PHE A 380 2.30 2.17 -2.13
C PHE A 380 1.33 1.05 -1.75
N ALA A 381 1.82 -0.19 -1.75
CA ALA A 381 0.99 -1.37 -1.61
C ALA A 381 0.77 -1.84 -0.16
N VAL A 382 -0.50 -2.01 0.20
CA VAL A 382 -1.00 -2.76 1.37
C VAL A 382 -1.61 -4.06 0.85
N ASP A 383 -0.80 -5.11 0.83
CA ASP A 383 -1.10 -6.36 0.12
C ASP A 383 -1.48 -7.50 1.08
N PHE A 384 -2.47 -7.23 1.93
CA PHE A 384 -3.11 -8.21 2.81
C PHE A 384 -4.47 -7.70 3.28
N ASP A 385 -5.25 -8.59 3.92
CA ASP A 385 -6.56 -8.28 4.47
C ASP A 385 -6.46 -7.53 5.81
N ALA A 386 -6.04 -6.26 5.76
CA ALA A 386 -5.80 -5.42 6.93
C ALA A 386 -7.11 -5.03 7.61
N THR A 387 -7.42 -5.61 8.77
CA THR A 387 -8.65 -5.29 9.51
C THR A 387 -8.75 -3.80 9.86
N ASP A 388 -9.95 -3.29 10.14
CA ASP A 388 -10.17 -1.88 10.52
C ASP A 388 -9.28 -1.41 11.71
N SER A 389 -9.00 -2.32 12.66
CA SER A 389 -8.06 -2.06 13.76
C SER A 389 -6.61 -1.94 13.28
N GLU A 390 -6.16 -2.82 12.38
CA GLU A 390 -4.82 -2.75 11.80
C GLU A 390 -4.65 -1.54 10.90
N ILE A 391 -5.69 -1.16 10.14
CA ILE A 391 -5.71 0.09 9.38
C ILE A 391 -5.45 1.27 10.32
N SER A 392 -6.18 1.31 11.44
CA SER A 392 -6.07 2.38 12.43
C SER A 392 -4.71 2.43 13.11
N LYS A 393 -4.15 1.28 13.50
CA LYS A 393 -2.94 1.18 14.33
C LYS A 393 -1.63 1.15 13.53
N ASN A 394 -1.67 0.69 12.28
CA ASN A 394 -0.46 0.42 11.49
C ASN A 394 -0.46 1.17 10.16
N ILE A 395 -1.54 1.06 9.38
CA ILE A 395 -1.57 1.59 8.01
C ILE A 395 -1.66 3.12 8.00
N ILE A 396 -2.53 3.72 8.82
CA ILE A 396 -2.63 5.19 8.93
C ILE A 396 -1.30 5.83 9.38
N PRO A 397 -0.62 5.35 10.45
CA PRO A 397 0.69 5.89 10.82
C PRO A 397 1.75 5.76 9.72
N TYR A 398 1.78 4.62 9.01
CA TYR A 398 2.69 4.41 7.88
C TYR A 398 2.47 5.43 6.75
N PHE A 399 1.22 5.65 6.33
CA PHE A 399 0.89 6.63 5.31
C PHE A 399 1.04 8.09 5.79
N THR A 400 0.92 8.34 7.09
CA THR A 400 1.22 9.65 7.68
C THR A 400 2.71 9.98 7.56
N ALA A 401 3.60 9.00 7.75
CA ALA A 401 5.04 9.18 7.50
C ALA A 401 5.33 9.49 6.03
N ILE A 402 4.68 8.77 5.10
CA ILE A 402 4.81 9.04 3.66
C ILE A 402 4.32 10.45 3.31
N ARG A 403 3.17 10.88 3.85
CA ARG A 403 2.63 12.23 3.64
C ARG A 403 3.62 13.33 4.04
N ASN A 404 4.38 13.10 5.10
CA ASN A 404 5.34 14.07 5.64
C ASN A 404 6.75 13.92 5.05
N SER A 405 6.94 13.07 4.04
CA SER A 405 8.22 12.83 3.39
C SER A 405 8.44 13.70 2.16
N GLU A 406 9.71 13.87 1.75
CA GLU A 406 10.05 14.54 0.49
C GLU A 406 9.41 13.86 -0.74
N CYS A 407 9.19 12.55 -0.67
CA CYS A 407 8.50 11.80 -1.72
C CYS A 407 7.12 12.40 -2.02
N SER A 408 6.33 12.72 -0.98
CA SER A 408 5.01 13.31 -1.13
C SER A 408 5.03 14.80 -1.53
N SER A 409 6.18 15.46 -1.41
CA SER A 409 6.39 16.82 -1.92
C SER A 409 6.75 16.84 -3.41
N TYR A 410 7.25 15.73 -3.96
CA TYR A 410 7.72 15.63 -5.34
C TYR A 410 6.76 14.84 -6.25
N TYR A 411 6.18 13.77 -5.71
CA TYR A 411 5.25 12.88 -6.41
C TYR A 411 3.89 12.88 -5.72
N ASN A 412 2.85 12.59 -6.51
CA ASN A 412 1.57 12.24 -5.95
C ASN A 412 1.66 10.84 -5.33
N ILE A 413 1.03 10.64 -4.17
CA ILE A 413 1.03 9.35 -3.49
C ILE A 413 -0.31 8.66 -3.73
N GLY A 414 -0.22 7.45 -4.28
CA GLY A 414 -1.32 6.52 -4.44
C GLY A 414 -1.27 5.40 -3.40
N VAL A 415 -2.41 4.75 -3.20
CA VAL A 415 -2.55 3.61 -2.28
C VAL A 415 -3.03 2.41 -3.07
N TYR A 416 -2.28 1.31 -3.02
CA TYR A 416 -2.80 0.00 -3.40
C TYR A 416 -3.32 -0.73 -2.17
N GLY A 417 -4.54 -1.28 -2.24
CA GLY A 417 -5.13 -2.05 -1.14
C GLY A 417 -6.63 -2.26 -1.28
N THR A 418 -7.23 -2.84 -0.25
CA THR A 418 -8.68 -3.10 -0.21
C THR A 418 -9.49 -1.81 -0.21
N ARG A 419 -10.77 -1.90 -0.60
CA ARG A 419 -11.69 -0.74 -0.61
C ARG A 419 -11.74 -0.01 0.74
N ASN A 420 -11.72 -0.73 1.86
CA ASN A 420 -11.67 -0.09 3.18
C ASN A 420 -10.34 0.62 3.43
N VAL A 421 -9.19 0.02 3.10
CA VAL A 421 -7.87 0.67 3.23
C VAL A 421 -7.85 2.01 2.48
N CYS A 422 -8.25 2.01 1.21
CA CYS A 422 -8.31 3.23 0.40
C CYS A 422 -9.23 4.29 1.02
N SER A 423 -10.44 3.89 1.43
CA SER A 423 -11.43 4.80 2.03
C SER A 423 -10.96 5.39 3.37
N ARG A 424 -10.31 4.59 4.21
CA ARG A 424 -9.78 5.01 5.51
C ARG A 424 -8.59 5.95 5.37
N ILE A 425 -7.71 5.70 4.41
CA ILE A 425 -6.59 6.58 4.09
C ILE A 425 -7.07 7.92 3.51
N LYS A 426 -8.11 7.92 2.68
CA LYS A 426 -8.79 9.17 2.27
C LYS A 426 -9.17 10.02 3.46
N LYS A 427 -9.94 9.43 4.37
CA LYS A 427 -10.53 10.13 5.51
C LYS A 427 -9.50 10.62 6.52
N SER A 428 -8.40 9.88 6.69
CA SER A 428 -7.46 10.10 7.80
C SER A 428 -6.16 10.80 7.38
N VAL A 429 -5.72 10.61 6.14
CA VAL A 429 -4.44 11.14 5.62
C VAL A 429 -4.67 12.03 4.38
N GLY A 430 -5.77 11.86 3.65
CA GLY A 430 -6.17 12.73 2.53
C GLY A 430 -5.49 12.41 1.21
N PHE A 431 -5.06 11.17 0.95
CA PHE A 431 -4.56 10.78 -0.39
C PHE A 431 -5.74 10.44 -1.30
N ASP A 432 -5.66 10.77 -2.60
CA ASP A 432 -6.78 10.73 -3.55
C ASP A 432 -6.48 9.96 -4.85
N PHE A 433 -5.53 9.02 -4.82
CA PHE A 433 -5.27 8.09 -5.92
C PHE A 433 -5.29 6.65 -5.39
N TYR A 434 -6.20 5.81 -5.89
CA TYR A 434 -6.32 4.43 -5.43
C TYR A 434 -6.13 3.41 -6.54
N PHE A 435 -5.35 2.38 -6.22
CA PHE A 435 -5.23 1.16 -6.99
C PHE A 435 -5.89 0.03 -6.18
N VAL A 436 -7.15 -0.27 -6.46
CA VAL A 436 -7.98 -1.11 -5.59
C VAL A 436 -7.71 -2.60 -5.86
N SER A 437 -7.51 -3.40 -4.80
CA SER A 437 -7.23 -4.84 -4.87
C SER A 437 -8.50 -5.70 -4.89
N ASP A 438 -9.42 -5.41 -5.81
CA ASP A 438 -10.74 -6.06 -5.88
C ASP A 438 -10.67 -7.55 -6.27
N ALA A 439 -9.57 -8.00 -6.90
CA ALA A 439 -9.27 -9.40 -7.20
C ALA A 439 -9.18 -10.27 -5.94
N SER A 440 -8.86 -9.66 -4.79
CA SER A 440 -8.92 -10.29 -3.47
C SER A 440 -10.35 -10.27 -2.92
N TYR A 441 -11.29 -10.86 -3.67
CA TYR A 441 -12.72 -10.83 -3.37
C TYR A 441 -13.13 -11.61 -2.10
N GLY A 442 -12.21 -12.42 -1.55
CA GLY A 442 -12.38 -13.09 -0.27
C GLY A 442 -11.94 -12.26 0.94
N PHE A 443 -11.25 -11.14 0.73
CA PHE A 443 -10.76 -10.28 1.82
C PHE A 443 -11.93 -9.58 2.51
N SER A 444 -11.92 -9.66 3.84
CA SER A 444 -12.78 -8.96 4.78
C SER A 444 -13.11 -7.55 4.34
N GLU A 445 -12.06 -6.80 4.00
CA GLU A 445 -12.13 -5.37 3.80
C GLU A 445 -12.52 -4.94 2.36
N ASN A 446 -12.83 -5.91 1.51
CA ASN A 446 -13.51 -5.71 0.23
C ASN A 446 -15.01 -6.08 0.31
N LEU A 447 -15.41 -6.92 1.27
CA LEU A 447 -16.78 -7.42 1.41
C LEU A 447 -17.66 -6.39 2.12
N GLY A 448 -18.57 -5.75 1.38
CA GLY A 448 -19.48 -4.72 1.90
C GLY A 448 -18.97 -3.29 1.72
N TYR A 449 -17.77 -3.09 1.18
CA TYR A 449 -17.25 -1.75 0.95
C TYR A 449 -17.53 -1.28 -0.48
N THR A 450 -17.98 -0.04 -0.61
CA THR A 450 -18.21 0.60 -1.92
C THR A 450 -16.88 0.93 -2.59
N MET A 451 -16.86 0.95 -3.93
CA MET A 451 -15.71 1.46 -4.68
C MET A 451 -15.39 2.90 -4.23
N PRO A 452 -14.14 3.23 -3.86
CA PRO A 452 -13.78 4.60 -3.50
C PRO A 452 -13.89 5.52 -4.72
N ASP A 453 -14.43 6.72 -4.53
CA ASP A 453 -14.71 7.73 -5.57
C ASP A 453 -13.48 8.17 -6.39
N SER A 454 -12.29 8.19 -5.78
CA SER A 454 -11.03 8.54 -6.44
C SER A 454 -10.21 7.33 -6.92
N TRP A 455 -10.86 6.18 -7.17
CA TRP A 455 -10.15 5.04 -7.76
C TRP A 455 -9.56 5.41 -9.13
N ALA A 456 -8.29 5.05 -9.34
CA ALA A 456 -7.55 5.23 -10.58
C ALA A 456 -7.42 3.91 -11.34
N PHE A 457 -7.08 2.88 -10.58
CA PHE A 457 -6.87 1.52 -11.07
C PHE A 457 -7.65 0.55 -10.19
N ASP A 458 -8.14 -0.54 -10.77
CA ASP A 458 -8.89 -1.59 -10.10
C ASP A 458 -8.37 -2.95 -10.60
N GLN A 459 -7.57 -3.64 -9.80
CA GLN A 459 -7.08 -4.99 -10.09
C GLN A 459 -8.20 -5.97 -9.77
N PHE A 460 -8.77 -6.63 -10.77
CA PHE A 460 -9.96 -7.47 -10.58
C PHE A 460 -9.77 -8.94 -11.01
N LYS A 461 -8.62 -9.29 -11.58
CA LYS A 461 -8.26 -10.69 -11.86
C LYS A 461 -6.75 -10.84 -11.90
N THR A 462 -6.21 -11.80 -11.17
CA THR A 462 -4.77 -12.06 -11.13
C THR A 462 -4.37 -13.28 -11.97
N ASP A 463 -3.06 -13.41 -12.19
CA ASP A 463 -2.41 -14.63 -12.69
C ASP A 463 -2.92 -15.10 -14.05
N ILE A 464 -3.18 -14.16 -14.97
CA ILE A 464 -3.53 -14.50 -16.35
C ILE A 464 -2.28 -14.53 -17.23
N THR A 465 -2.20 -15.50 -18.13
CA THR A 465 -1.14 -15.55 -19.14
C THR A 465 -1.65 -14.98 -20.45
N LEU A 466 -0.99 -13.94 -20.97
CA LEU A 466 -1.07 -13.57 -22.37
C LEU A 466 -0.02 -14.38 -23.13
N SER A 467 -0.38 -14.92 -24.28
CA SER A 467 0.56 -15.64 -25.15
C SER A 467 0.22 -15.47 -26.62
N ASN A 468 1.26 -15.56 -27.44
CA ASN A 468 1.16 -15.78 -28.89
C ASN A 468 2.18 -16.86 -29.29
N SER A 469 2.49 -16.99 -30.58
CA SER A 469 3.43 -18.00 -31.07
C SER A 469 4.89 -17.76 -30.70
N THR A 470 5.28 -16.56 -30.24
CA THR A 470 6.69 -16.19 -30.01
C THR A 470 7.00 -15.83 -28.56
N THR A 471 6.02 -15.38 -27.78
CA THR A 471 6.24 -14.95 -26.40
C THR A 471 5.01 -15.15 -25.52
N SER A 472 5.23 -15.09 -24.20
CA SER A 472 4.18 -15.07 -23.21
C SER A 472 4.55 -14.19 -22.02
N VAL A 473 3.54 -13.69 -21.31
CA VAL A 473 3.72 -12.87 -20.11
C VAL A 473 2.55 -13.09 -19.16
N ASN A 474 2.86 -13.25 -17.87
CA ASN A 474 1.86 -13.29 -16.81
C ASN A 474 1.55 -11.86 -16.36
N ILE A 475 0.27 -11.53 -16.30
CA ILE A 475 -0.23 -10.22 -15.88
C ILE A 475 -1.43 -10.36 -14.96
N ASP A 476 -1.73 -9.29 -14.25
CA ASP A 476 -3.01 -9.08 -13.58
C ASP A 476 -3.84 -8.08 -14.39
N LYS A 477 -5.16 -8.31 -14.51
CA LYS A 477 -6.08 -7.41 -15.20
C LYS A 477 -6.44 -6.21 -14.33
N VAL A 478 -6.29 -5.03 -14.90
CA VAL A 478 -6.56 -3.76 -14.24
C VAL A 478 -7.56 -2.92 -15.05
N ALA A 479 -8.68 -2.53 -14.44
CA ALA A 479 -9.55 -1.51 -14.99
C ALA A 479 -8.95 -0.11 -14.75
N VAL A 480 -9.18 0.81 -15.69
CA VAL A 480 -8.60 2.17 -15.66
C VAL A 480 -9.73 3.18 -15.63
N SER A 481 -9.80 4.00 -14.58
CA SER A 481 -10.84 5.03 -14.45
C SER A 481 -10.51 6.32 -15.19
N TYR A 482 -9.22 6.52 -15.52
CA TYR A 482 -8.59 7.73 -16.02
C TYR A 482 -8.49 8.88 -15.00
N LYS A 483 -8.62 8.59 -13.70
CA LYS A 483 -8.22 9.50 -12.63
C LYS A 483 -6.70 9.74 -12.64
N ASP A 484 -5.95 8.70 -12.96
CA ASP A 484 -4.53 8.73 -13.31
C ASP A 484 -4.40 8.18 -14.73
N ASN A 485 -3.80 8.96 -15.64
CA ASN A 485 -3.57 8.54 -17.02
C ASN A 485 -2.24 7.75 -17.16
N GLY A 486 -1.49 7.60 -16.08
CA GLY A 486 -0.12 7.12 -16.11
C GLY A 486 0.80 8.11 -16.83
N VAL A 487 2.01 7.65 -17.12
CA VAL A 487 3.05 8.42 -17.76
C VAL A 487 3.33 7.87 -19.16
N SER A 488 3.24 8.74 -20.16
CA SER A 488 3.41 8.42 -21.59
C SER A 488 4.72 8.94 -22.19
N ASN A 489 5.58 9.54 -21.37
CA ASN A 489 6.88 10.06 -21.79
C ASN A 489 7.92 9.86 -20.68
N MET A 490 9.19 9.84 -21.05
CA MET A 490 10.28 9.84 -20.07
C MET A 490 10.98 11.19 -20.18
N LYS A 491 10.96 11.99 -19.11
CA LYS A 491 11.65 13.29 -19.07
C LYS A 491 12.70 13.26 -17.98
N ILE A 492 13.97 13.24 -18.37
CA ILE A 492 15.09 13.41 -17.44
C ILE A 492 15.40 14.91 -17.38
N THR A 493 15.07 15.55 -16.26
CA THR A 493 15.42 16.96 -16.04
C THR A 493 16.78 17.09 -15.35
N THR A 494 17.39 18.27 -15.44
CA THR A 494 18.59 18.62 -14.65
C THR A 494 18.36 18.38 -13.16
N GLU A 495 17.18 18.70 -12.65
CA GLU A 495 16.79 18.40 -11.26
C GLU A 495 16.83 16.89 -10.96
N ASN A 496 16.34 16.03 -11.87
CA ASN A 496 16.41 14.58 -11.70
C ASN A 496 17.86 14.10 -11.63
N VAL A 497 18.74 14.62 -12.50
CA VAL A 497 20.17 14.25 -12.51
C VAL A 497 20.84 14.67 -11.21
N VAL A 498 20.60 15.90 -10.75
CA VAL A 498 21.15 16.45 -9.50
C VAL A 498 20.65 15.70 -8.29
N LYS A 499 19.34 15.46 -8.17
CA LYS A 499 18.80 14.70 -7.04
C LYS A 499 19.30 13.26 -7.04
N ASN A 500 19.37 12.59 -8.20
CA ASN A 500 19.94 11.24 -8.28
C ASN A 500 21.38 11.21 -7.79
N PHE A 501 22.17 12.19 -8.20
CA PHE A 501 23.54 12.35 -7.76
C PHE A 501 23.63 12.60 -6.25
N LEU A 502 22.89 13.58 -5.70
CA LEU A 502 22.91 13.89 -4.27
C LEU A 502 22.34 12.75 -3.39
N SER A 503 21.30 12.06 -3.85
CA SER A 503 20.74 10.88 -3.18
C SER A 503 21.73 9.72 -3.15
N ALA A 504 22.49 9.49 -4.23
CA ALA A 504 23.56 8.51 -4.25
C ALA A 504 24.66 8.83 -3.21
N LEU A 505 24.84 10.11 -2.89
CA LEU A 505 25.78 10.61 -1.89
C LEU A 505 25.20 10.68 -0.45
N LYS A 506 23.93 10.28 -0.21
CA LYS A 506 23.20 10.53 1.06
C LYS A 506 23.22 12.01 1.49
N MET A 507 23.28 12.91 0.53
CA MET A 507 23.29 14.36 0.71
C MET A 507 21.90 14.97 0.48
N SER A 508 20.82 14.19 0.58
CA SER A 508 19.45 14.64 0.31
C SER A 508 19.02 15.82 1.20
N ASP A 509 19.49 15.85 2.45
CA ASP A 509 19.16 16.90 3.43
C ASP A 509 19.71 18.29 3.07
N LEU A 510 20.66 18.33 2.13
CA LEU A 510 21.29 19.54 1.63
C LEU A 510 20.44 20.26 0.55
N PHE A 511 19.34 19.66 0.12
CA PHE A 511 18.41 20.23 -0.87
C PHE A 511 17.57 21.39 -0.31
N ASN A 512 17.54 21.59 1.00
CA ASN A 512 16.85 22.71 1.64
C ASN A 512 17.58 24.07 1.48
N VAL A 513 18.72 24.09 0.79
CA VAL A 513 19.42 25.31 0.41
C VAL A 513 18.80 25.82 -0.90
N LYS A 514 18.24 27.04 -0.90
CA LYS A 514 17.61 27.69 -2.08
C LYS A 514 18.47 27.49 -3.33
N ILE A 515 17.94 26.76 -4.30
CA ILE A 515 18.51 26.68 -5.66
C ILE A 515 18.14 27.98 -6.36
N ASP A 516 19.12 28.86 -6.53
CA ASP A 516 18.98 30.10 -7.29
C ASP A 516 19.22 29.78 -8.78
N TYR A 517 18.13 29.46 -9.49
CA TYR A 517 18.15 29.11 -10.91
C TYR A 517 18.57 30.28 -11.82
N GLU A 518 18.70 31.51 -11.30
CA GLU A 518 19.15 32.67 -12.08
C GLU A 518 20.69 32.82 -12.15
N LYS A 519 21.46 31.95 -11.45
CA LYS A 519 22.93 32.07 -11.37
C LYS A 519 23.76 30.82 -11.70
N ASP A 520 23.15 29.72 -12.12
CA ASP A 520 23.85 28.46 -12.50
C ASP A 520 24.89 27.97 -11.46
N GLN A 521 24.61 28.08 -10.16
CA GLN A 521 25.48 27.59 -9.10
C GLN A 521 24.69 27.09 -7.87
N LEU A 522 24.92 25.84 -7.47
CA LEU A 522 24.79 25.42 -6.06
C LEU A 522 26.11 25.79 -5.35
N VAL A 523 26.09 26.28 -4.12
CA VAL A 523 27.32 26.44 -3.33
C VAL A 523 27.05 25.95 -1.92
N PHE A 524 27.65 24.82 -1.57
CA PHE A 524 27.82 24.44 -0.17
C PHE A 524 28.95 25.28 0.40
N LEU A 525 28.66 26.28 1.23
CA LEU A 525 29.67 26.95 2.03
C LEU A 525 29.51 26.45 3.47
N GLN A 526 30.36 25.52 3.89
CA GLN A 526 30.77 25.54 5.28
C GLN A 526 31.74 26.74 5.36
N GLY A 527 31.31 27.82 6.01
CA GLY A 527 31.98 29.12 5.96
C GLY A 527 33.48 29.02 6.22
N PRO A 528 34.30 29.97 5.73
CA PRO A 528 35.73 29.94 5.98
C PRO A 528 35.95 29.80 7.48
N ASP A 529 36.72 28.79 7.89
CA ASP A 529 37.29 28.81 9.22
C ASP A 529 38.16 30.06 9.38
N SER A 530 38.62 30.35 10.59
CA SER A 530 39.41 31.56 10.90
C SER A 530 40.71 31.68 10.09
N ILE A 531 41.09 30.65 9.33
CA ILE A 531 42.29 30.55 8.50
C ILE A 531 42.00 30.41 6.99
N GLY A 532 40.73 30.44 6.57
CA GLY A 532 40.32 30.57 5.16
C GLY A 532 40.18 29.27 4.36
N ASN A 533 40.06 28.11 5.02
CA ASN A 533 39.72 26.84 4.38
C ASN A 533 38.24 26.79 3.99
N TYR A 534 37.91 26.17 2.86
CA TYR A 534 36.52 25.86 2.54
C TYR A 534 36.38 24.66 1.60
N ILE A 535 35.23 23.99 1.69
CA ILE A 535 34.76 23.01 0.71
C ILE A 535 33.55 23.63 0.03
N SER A 536 33.55 23.69 -1.30
CA SER A 536 32.39 24.10 -2.07
C SER A 536 32.08 23.09 -3.17
N LEU A 537 30.80 22.81 -3.37
CA LEU A 537 30.31 21.97 -4.46
C LEU A 537 29.41 22.81 -5.34
N GLN A 538 29.84 23.01 -6.58
CA GLN A 538 29.17 23.82 -7.60
C GLN A 538 28.57 22.96 -8.70
N LEU A 539 27.43 23.36 -9.23
CA LEU A 539 26.76 22.72 -10.35
C LEU A 539 26.52 23.78 -11.43
N LYS A 540 27.08 23.57 -12.62
CA LYS A 540 26.94 24.46 -13.79
C LYS A 540 26.24 23.71 -14.92
N HIS A 541 25.30 24.36 -15.60
CA HIS A 541 24.63 23.85 -16.80
C HIS A 541 25.27 24.46 -18.06
N ASP A 542 25.11 23.82 -19.22
CA ASP A 542 25.56 24.30 -20.55
C ASP A 542 27.04 24.74 -20.66
N VAL A 543 27.96 23.96 -20.11
CA VAL A 543 29.40 24.26 -20.19
C VAL A 543 30.05 23.56 -21.39
N SER A 544 30.91 24.25 -22.13
CA SER A 544 31.71 23.65 -23.22
C SER A 544 32.70 22.61 -22.70
N TYR A 545 32.81 21.47 -23.39
CA TYR A 545 33.74 20.38 -23.09
C TYR A 545 35.21 20.86 -23.21
N ASP A 546 36.00 20.70 -22.14
CA ASP A 546 37.45 20.95 -22.13
C ASP A 546 38.18 19.61 -22.02
N SER A 547 38.80 19.20 -23.13
CA SER A 547 39.44 17.89 -23.32
C SER A 547 40.82 17.77 -22.67
N SER A 548 41.28 18.78 -21.92
CA SER A 548 42.60 18.79 -21.27
C SER A 548 42.66 18.03 -19.93
N ALA A 549 41.57 17.35 -19.55
CA ALA A 549 41.41 16.63 -18.29
C ALA A 549 42.26 15.34 -18.20
N SER A 550 42.94 15.16 -17.06
CA SER A 550 43.64 13.94 -16.67
C SER A 550 42.64 12.80 -16.36
N GLY A 551 42.35 11.97 -17.36
CA GLY A 551 41.51 10.78 -17.23
C GLY A 551 40.03 11.04 -17.61
N THR A 552 39.54 10.30 -18.60
CA THR A 552 38.14 10.32 -19.05
C THR A 552 37.58 8.89 -19.04
N LEU A 553 36.40 8.68 -18.46
CA LEU A 553 35.61 7.45 -18.61
C LEU A 553 34.47 7.70 -19.59
N ASN A 554 34.44 7.00 -20.71
CA ASN A 554 33.28 7.06 -21.60
C ASN A 554 32.20 6.10 -21.11
N ILE A 555 30.95 6.57 -21.15
CA ILE A 555 29.76 5.86 -20.69
C ILE A 555 28.83 5.74 -21.89
N VAL A 556 28.43 4.51 -22.22
CA VAL A 556 27.49 4.20 -23.29
C VAL A 556 26.48 3.20 -22.75
N GLU A 557 25.20 3.55 -22.82
CA GLU A 557 24.08 2.76 -22.29
C GLU A 557 24.20 2.38 -20.80
N GLY A 558 24.79 3.25 -19.98
CA GLY A 558 25.00 2.98 -18.54
C GLY A 558 26.17 2.04 -18.24
N GLU A 559 27.00 1.73 -19.24
CA GLU A 559 28.23 0.96 -19.08
C GLU A 559 29.46 1.81 -19.41
N ILE A 560 30.57 1.57 -18.70
CA ILE A 560 31.86 2.18 -19.03
C ILE A 560 32.42 1.49 -20.29
N LYS A 561 32.79 2.26 -21.32
CA LYS A 561 33.46 1.79 -22.54
C LYS A 561 34.83 2.48 -22.66
N GLY A 562 35.87 1.73 -23.04
CA GLY A 562 37.21 2.28 -23.27
C GLY A 562 38.17 2.09 -22.09
N SER A 563 38.84 3.17 -21.67
CA SER A 563 39.91 3.22 -20.63
C SER A 563 39.58 2.32 -19.44
N SER A 564 40.57 1.52 -19.02
CA SER A 564 40.34 0.54 -17.97
C SER A 564 40.07 1.27 -16.65
N LEU A 565 39.20 0.70 -15.83
CA LEU A 565 38.94 1.23 -14.49
C LEU A 565 40.21 1.25 -13.62
N ASP A 566 41.26 0.54 -14.04
CA ASP A 566 42.59 0.59 -13.44
C ASP A 566 43.24 1.97 -13.62
N ASP A 567 43.03 2.67 -14.73
CA ASP A 567 43.58 4.01 -15.01
C ASP A 567 43.09 5.05 -13.99
N LEU A 568 41.92 4.84 -13.37
CA LEU A 568 41.41 5.69 -12.28
C LEU A 568 42.20 5.53 -10.97
N THR A 569 42.86 4.39 -10.80
CA THR A 569 43.51 3.95 -9.56
C THR A 569 45.03 3.86 -9.65
N VAL A 570 45.59 3.97 -10.86
CA VAL A 570 47.04 3.91 -11.14
C VAL A 570 47.83 4.89 -10.26
N ASP A 571 47.27 6.07 -10.00
CA ASP A 571 47.93 7.10 -9.19
C ASP A 571 47.63 7.03 -7.69
N LEU A 572 46.73 6.13 -7.26
CA LEU A 572 46.21 6.09 -5.89
C LEU A 572 47.01 5.21 -4.92
N LYS A 573 48.06 4.49 -5.35
CA LYS A 573 48.93 3.64 -4.51
C LYS A 573 48.20 2.88 -3.38
N VAL A 574 46.98 2.38 -3.65
CA VAL A 574 46.17 1.58 -2.71
C VAL A 574 46.24 0.09 -3.05
N ASN A 575 45.94 -0.78 -2.09
CA ASN A 575 45.95 -2.24 -2.31
C ASN A 575 44.78 -2.69 -3.23
N ASP A 576 44.88 -3.93 -3.73
CA ASP A 576 43.98 -4.43 -4.77
C ASP A 576 42.54 -4.65 -4.27
N ASP A 577 42.34 -4.91 -2.96
CA ASP A 577 41.01 -4.99 -2.35
C ASP A 577 40.30 -3.62 -2.38
N VAL A 578 41.01 -2.55 -2.02
CA VAL A 578 40.50 -1.17 -2.06
C VAL A 578 40.22 -0.74 -3.51
N LYS A 579 41.07 -1.15 -4.47
CA LYS A 579 40.80 -0.94 -5.90
C LYS A 579 39.50 -1.63 -6.33
N ALA A 580 39.28 -2.88 -5.93
CA ALA A 580 38.08 -3.63 -6.31
C ALA A 580 36.78 -2.99 -5.78
N GLU A 581 36.79 -2.44 -4.57
CA GLU A 581 35.63 -1.73 -3.99
C GLU A 581 35.37 -0.35 -4.64
N ILE A 582 36.43 0.42 -4.95
CA ILE A 582 36.30 1.67 -5.73
C ILE A 582 35.68 1.36 -7.08
N LYS A 583 36.15 0.30 -7.76
CA LYS A 583 35.61 -0.17 -9.04
C LYS A 583 34.13 -0.54 -8.96
N ALA A 584 33.70 -1.21 -7.89
CA ALA A 584 32.30 -1.58 -7.69
C ALA A 584 31.39 -0.35 -7.51
N SER A 585 31.86 0.64 -6.76
CA SER A 585 31.09 1.84 -6.45
C SER A 585 30.97 2.80 -7.63
N VAL A 586 32.04 2.92 -8.46
CA VAL A 586 31.99 3.69 -9.71
C VAL A 586 30.96 3.09 -10.69
N LYS A 587 30.82 1.76 -10.73
CA LYS A 587 29.75 1.11 -11.53
C LYS A 587 28.36 1.55 -11.08
N GLU A 588 28.10 1.70 -9.78
CA GLU A 588 26.80 2.14 -9.28
C GLU A 588 26.44 3.57 -9.71
N VAL A 589 27.42 4.48 -9.71
CA VAL A 589 27.23 5.86 -10.20
C VAL A 589 27.04 5.90 -11.71
N VAL A 590 27.83 5.13 -12.48
CA VAL A 590 27.78 5.12 -13.94
C VAL A 590 26.44 4.63 -14.49
N VAL A 591 25.76 3.70 -13.80
CA VAL A 591 24.41 3.23 -14.19
C VAL A 591 23.39 4.38 -14.22
N THR A 592 23.65 5.50 -13.52
CA THR A 592 22.78 6.68 -13.52
C THR A 592 22.95 7.58 -14.76
N ILE A 593 24.04 7.41 -15.52
CA ILE A 593 24.41 8.20 -16.70
C ILE A 593 24.16 7.35 -17.95
N ASN A 594 23.22 7.74 -18.82
CA ASN A 594 22.82 6.89 -19.96
C ASN A 594 23.87 6.86 -21.08
N HIS A 595 24.41 8.01 -21.48
CA HIS A 595 25.54 8.15 -22.41
C HIS A 595 26.34 9.37 -21.94
N GLY A 596 27.68 9.36 -21.99
CA GLY A 596 28.49 10.51 -21.58
C GLY A 596 29.96 10.25 -21.33
N SER A 597 30.66 11.23 -20.76
CA SER A 597 32.09 11.11 -20.45
C SER A 597 32.40 11.70 -19.07
N LEU A 598 32.79 10.88 -18.09
CA LEU A 598 33.24 11.38 -16.79
C LEU A 598 34.71 11.82 -16.90
N SER A 599 34.98 13.12 -16.86
CA SER A 599 36.33 13.71 -17.02
C SER A 599 36.83 14.29 -15.71
N PHE A 600 38.03 13.91 -15.24
CA PHE A 600 38.61 14.43 -14.00
C PHE A 600 39.72 15.43 -14.30
N SER A 601 39.70 16.58 -13.65
CA SER A 601 40.79 17.55 -13.71
C SER A 601 41.24 17.89 -12.30
N THR A 602 42.53 18.14 -12.10
CA THR A 602 43.03 18.84 -10.92
C THR A 602 43.71 20.12 -11.40
N GLN A 603 43.41 21.25 -10.77
CA GLN A 603 44.00 22.53 -11.15
C GLN A 603 44.54 23.24 -9.91
N ASN A 604 45.85 23.30 -9.76
CA ASN A 604 46.45 24.16 -8.73
C ASN A 604 46.22 25.63 -9.10
N VAL A 605 45.57 26.39 -8.22
CA VAL A 605 45.37 27.83 -8.39
C VAL A 605 45.99 28.56 -7.21
N ALA A 606 46.88 29.52 -7.49
CA ALA A 606 47.40 30.44 -6.49
C ALA A 606 46.51 31.71 -6.45
N ASP A 607 46.05 32.10 -5.27
CA ASP A 607 45.32 33.35 -5.03
C ASP A 607 46.28 34.38 -4.38
N ARG A 608 46.13 35.67 -4.72
CA ARG A 608 46.89 36.79 -4.14
C ARG A 608 46.83 36.86 -2.61
N TYR A 609 45.79 36.28 -1.98
CA TYR A 609 45.56 36.43 -0.53
C TYR A 609 45.79 35.15 0.30
N SER A 610 46.19 34.02 -0.32
CA SER A 610 46.54 32.80 0.42
C SER A 610 47.28 31.79 -0.48
N LYS A 611 48.50 31.37 -0.10
CA LYS A 611 49.17 30.21 -0.69
C LYS A 611 48.42 28.95 -0.23
N GLY A 612 47.50 28.47 -1.06
CA GLY A 612 46.74 27.26 -0.82
C GLY A 612 46.58 26.45 -2.10
N ALA A 613 46.29 25.16 -1.98
CA ALA A 613 45.90 24.34 -3.12
C ALA A 613 44.37 24.37 -3.24
N ILE A 614 43.88 24.70 -4.43
CA ILE A 614 42.47 24.56 -4.80
C ILE A 614 42.39 23.26 -5.60
N TYR A 615 41.67 22.26 -5.11
CA TYR A 615 41.41 21.03 -5.86
C TYR A 615 40.02 21.12 -6.48
N VAL A 616 39.95 21.11 -7.82
CA VAL A 616 38.72 21.34 -8.60
C VAL A 616 38.34 20.07 -9.35
N TYR A 617 37.51 19.23 -8.75
CA TYR A 617 37.03 18.01 -9.40
C TYR A 617 35.82 18.32 -10.26
N THR A 618 36.01 18.22 -11.57
CA THR A 618 34.95 18.39 -12.56
C THR A 618 34.27 17.04 -12.83
N ILE A 619 32.94 17.01 -12.95
CA ILE A 619 32.18 15.90 -13.54
C ILE A 619 31.32 16.48 -14.64
N THR A 620 31.53 16.09 -15.90
CA THR A 620 30.76 16.56 -17.04
C THR A 620 29.84 15.45 -17.54
N ALA A 621 28.54 15.53 -17.33
CA ALA A 621 27.58 14.55 -17.87
C ALA A 621 26.76 15.21 -18.98
N PRO A 622 26.68 14.63 -20.20
CA PRO A 622 25.77 15.15 -21.20
C PRO A 622 24.33 14.82 -20.82
N VAL A 623 23.47 15.80 -21.00
CA VAL A 623 22.02 15.72 -20.95
C VAL A 623 21.55 15.82 -22.39
N ILE A 624 21.11 14.69 -22.93
CA ILE A 624 20.53 14.61 -24.26
C ILE A 624 19.04 14.90 -24.14
N ASP A 625 18.58 16.00 -24.72
CA ASP A 625 17.17 16.33 -24.76
C ASP A 625 16.40 15.52 -25.83
N ASP A 626 15.08 15.70 -25.88
CA ASP A 626 14.17 14.98 -26.79
C ASP A 626 14.45 15.26 -28.29
N LYS A 627 15.35 16.19 -28.61
CA LYS A 627 15.76 16.58 -29.98
C LYS A 627 17.18 16.10 -30.32
N GLY A 628 17.86 15.41 -29.40
CA GLY A 628 19.25 14.97 -29.58
C GLY A 628 20.28 16.06 -29.30
N LEU A 629 19.91 17.19 -28.71
CA LEU A 629 20.86 18.22 -28.29
C LEU A 629 21.54 17.80 -26.99
N THR A 630 22.88 17.78 -27.00
CA THR A 630 23.75 17.53 -25.85
C THR A 630 23.99 18.84 -25.08
N SER A 631 23.21 19.09 -24.04
CA SER A 631 23.62 20.01 -22.96
C SER A 631 24.59 19.27 -22.04
N HIS A 632 25.44 19.97 -21.28
CA HIS A 632 26.41 19.34 -20.37
C HIS A 632 26.21 19.87 -18.96
N VAL A 633 26.08 18.97 -17.99
CA VAL A 633 26.05 19.28 -16.57
C VAL A 633 27.45 19.11 -16.02
N LYS A 634 28.05 20.20 -15.54
CA LYS A 634 29.37 20.26 -14.93
C LYS A 634 29.24 20.41 -13.42
N LEU A 635 29.55 19.37 -12.66
CA LEU A 635 29.71 19.46 -11.21
C LEU A 635 31.17 19.80 -10.89
N ILE A 636 31.41 20.69 -9.95
CA ILE A 636 32.73 21.16 -9.53
C ILE A 636 32.84 21.07 -8.01
N LEU A 637 33.58 20.10 -7.50
CA LEU A 637 33.97 20.09 -6.09
C LEU A 637 35.29 20.86 -5.95
N THR A 638 35.24 21.97 -5.23
CA THR A 638 36.40 22.80 -4.91
C THR A 638 36.76 22.62 -3.44
N VAL A 639 37.99 22.18 -3.18
CA VAL A 639 38.56 22.13 -1.82
C VAL A 639 39.71 23.13 -1.76
N LYS A 640 39.60 24.14 -0.90
CA LYS A 640 40.70 25.07 -0.61
C LYS A 640 41.31 24.73 0.74
N VAL A 641 42.62 24.45 0.73
CA VAL A 641 43.44 24.28 1.93
C VAL A 641 44.42 25.45 2.02
N ALA A 642 44.25 26.32 3.03
CA ALA A 642 45.18 27.39 3.39
C ALA A 642 46.30 26.84 4.27
N GLN A 643 47.55 27.25 4.02
CA GLN A 643 48.62 27.19 5.02
C GLN A 643 48.70 28.54 5.76
N ASP A 644 48.98 28.47 7.06
CA ASP A 644 49.02 29.58 8.03
C ASP A 644 49.96 30.74 7.60
N PRO A 645 49.69 32.00 8.01
CA PRO A 645 50.43 33.17 7.59
C PRO A 645 51.74 33.25 8.38
N GLN A 646 52.85 33.43 7.66
CA GLN A 646 54.23 33.62 8.15
C GLN A 646 55.13 32.39 8.25
N LEU A 647 55.10 31.52 7.24
CA LEU A 647 56.28 30.70 6.94
C LEU A 647 56.75 30.98 5.51
N ASP A 648 57.90 31.65 5.44
CA ASP A 648 58.63 31.91 4.21
C ASP A 648 59.29 30.60 3.74
N PHE A 649 58.55 29.82 2.94
CA PHE A 649 59.14 28.79 2.12
C PHE A 649 58.94 29.14 0.64
N ALA A 650 60.07 29.33 -0.02
CA ALA A 650 60.19 29.36 -1.46
C ALA A 650 59.51 28.12 -2.05
N TYR A 651 58.75 28.34 -3.12
CA TYR A 651 58.21 27.28 -3.96
C TYR A 651 59.37 26.42 -4.46
N ASP A 652 59.52 25.22 -3.93
CA ASP A 652 59.94 24.05 -4.67
C ASP A 652 59.74 22.80 -3.81
N THR A 653 59.03 21.83 -4.38
CA THR A 653 58.72 20.49 -3.84
C THR A 653 57.74 20.45 -2.65
N LEU A 654 56.45 20.19 -2.96
CA LEU A 654 55.60 19.45 -2.03
C LEU A 654 56.34 18.14 -1.71
N SER A 655 56.50 17.82 -0.42
CA SER A 655 57.13 16.55 -0.07
C SER A 655 56.25 15.40 -0.57
N GLU A 656 56.84 14.24 -0.87
CA GLU A 656 56.08 13.06 -1.31
C GLU A 656 54.98 12.67 -0.29
N LYS A 657 55.19 13.06 0.98
CA LYS A 657 54.26 12.95 2.11
C LYS A 657 53.06 13.89 2.00
N ASP A 658 53.23 15.13 1.55
CA ASP A 658 52.13 16.09 1.36
C ASP A 658 51.28 15.72 0.13
N MET A 659 51.93 15.23 -0.93
CA MET A 659 51.22 14.64 -2.07
C MET A 659 50.52 13.32 -1.71
N ALA A 660 51.07 12.54 -0.77
CA ALA A 660 50.41 11.35 -0.23
C ALA A 660 49.19 11.71 0.66
N ILE A 661 49.26 12.78 1.44
CA ILE A 661 48.14 13.28 2.25
C ILE A 661 47.00 13.83 1.38
N ALA A 662 47.33 14.59 0.33
CA ALA A 662 46.34 15.07 -0.64
C ALA A 662 45.70 13.93 -1.45
N ARG A 663 46.48 12.91 -1.85
CA ARG A 663 45.98 11.68 -2.48
C ARG A 663 45.16 10.83 -1.52
N ALA A 664 45.51 10.78 -0.24
CA ALA A 664 44.74 10.10 0.80
C ALA A 664 43.41 10.83 1.06
N PHE A 665 43.38 12.17 1.10
CA PHE A 665 42.15 12.96 1.20
C PHE A 665 41.27 12.84 -0.04
N TYR A 666 41.86 12.83 -1.24
CA TYR A 666 41.18 12.58 -2.51
C TYR A 666 40.58 11.17 -2.57
N THR A 667 41.36 10.17 -2.15
CA THR A 667 40.92 8.77 -2.02
C THR A 667 39.83 8.63 -0.97
N VAL A 668 39.92 9.32 0.17
CA VAL A 668 38.88 9.35 1.21
C VAL A 668 37.64 10.09 0.73
N ALA A 669 37.74 11.18 -0.02
CA ALA A 669 36.58 11.90 -0.58
C ALA A 669 35.88 11.09 -1.69
N ILE A 670 36.65 10.38 -2.52
CA ILE A 670 36.16 9.39 -3.48
C ILE A 670 35.51 8.22 -2.73
N ILE A 671 36.17 7.61 -1.73
CA ILE A 671 35.65 6.49 -0.94
C ILE A 671 34.45 6.89 -0.08
N PHE A 672 34.40 8.10 0.47
CA PHE A 672 33.28 8.63 1.25
C PHE A 672 32.10 8.99 0.32
N GLY A 673 32.37 9.42 -0.91
CA GLY A 673 31.37 9.55 -1.97
C GLY A 673 30.91 8.22 -2.58
N LEU A 674 31.65 7.13 -2.39
CA LEU A 674 31.42 5.81 -3.00
C LEU A 674 30.94 4.71 -2.01
N SER A 675 31.17 4.84 -0.70
CA SER A 675 30.81 3.83 0.33
C SER A 675 29.39 4.00 0.91
N VAL A 676 28.49 4.55 0.12
CA VAL A 676 27.17 4.99 0.61
C VAL A 676 26.07 3.93 0.44
N THR A 677 26.38 2.76 -0.12
CA THR A 677 25.41 1.71 -0.40
C THR A 677 25.95 0.35 0.05
N THR A 678 25.34 -0.18 1.12
CA THR A 678 25.62 -1.45 1.82
C THR A 678 26.73 -1.47 2.87
N SER A 679 26.57 -2.37 3.83
CA SER A 679 27.25 -2.49 5.11
C SER A 679 28.74 -2.83 5.00
N VAL A 680 29.57 -1.83 4.66
CA VAL A 680 31.03 -1.92 4.78
C VAL A 680 31.45 -1.14 6.03
N GLY A 681 31.99 -1.86 7.02
CA GLY A 681 32.30 -1.33 8.35
C GLY A 681 33.44 -0.32 8.34
N LEU A 682 33.55 0.46 9.42
CA LEU A 682 34.59 1.45 9.70
C LEU A 682 36.05 0.95 9.55
N SER A 683 36.27 -0.34 9.29
CA SER A 683 37.59 -0.94 9.06
C SER A 683 38.24 -0.56 7.73
N LEU A 684 37.47 -0.19 6.70
CA LEU A 684 38.02 0.18 5.37
C LEU A 684 38.73 1.54 5.37
N ILE A 685 38.11 2.54 6.01
CA ILE A 685 38.70 3.88 6.21
C ILE A 685 39.99 3.75 7.03
N GLY A 686 40.01 2.87 8.04
CA GLY A 686 41.21 2.53 8.79
C GLY A 686 42.33 1.99 7.89
N LYS A 687 42.07 0.98 7.06
CA LYS A 687 43.08 0.38 6.17
C LYS A 687 43.66 1.34 5.13
N VAL A 688 42.87 2.27 4.59
CA VAL A 688 43.35 3.30 3.65
C VAL A 688 44.27 4.30 4.35
N LEU A 689 43.88 4.75 5.56
CA LEU A 689 44.74 5.61 6.38
C LEU A 689 46.02 4.88 6.81
N GLU A 690 45.96 3.56 7.02
CA GLU A 690 47.10 2.71 7.40
C GLU A 690 48.15 2.64 6.28
N GLY A 691 47.71 2.45 5.02
CA GLY A 691 48.57 2.41 3.85
C GLY A 691 49.35 3.70 3.58
N TYR A 692 48.91 4.83 4.15
CA TYR A 692 49.58 6.13 4.08
C TYR A 692 50.24 6.56 5.40
N GLY A 693 50.23 5.71 6.44
CA GLY A 693 50.84 6.00 7.74
C GLY A 693 50.09 7.07 8.57
N LEU A 694 48.78 7.20 8.38
CA LEU A 694 47.91 8.19 9.03
C LEU A 694 47.09 7.58 10.19
N PRO A 695 46.73 8.37 11.23
CA PRO A 695 46.09 7.86 12.45
C PRO A 695 44.66 7.31 12.24
N GLN A 696 44.32 6.24 12.96
CA GLN A 696 43.30 5.24 12.60
C GLN A 696 41.86 5.46 13.11
N THR A 697 41.55 6.48 13.94
CA THR A 697 40.22 6.55 14.60
C THR A 697 39.26 7.62 14.02
N PRO A 698 38.04 7.25 13.59
CA PRO A 698 37.06 8.18 13.00
C PRO A 698 36.55 9.28 13.94
N ILE A 699 36.57 9.02 15.26
CA ILE A 699 36.29 10.05 16.28
C ILE A 699 37.37 11.14 16.26
N ALA A 700 38.62 10.80 15.92
CA ALA A 700 39.69 11.76 15.79
C ALA A 700 39.50 12.64 14.54
N VAL A 701 39.01 12.10 13.41
CA VAL A 701 38.72 12.88 12.20
C VAL A 701 37.53 13.82 12.39
N PHE A 702 36.43 13.34 12.99
CA PHE A 702 35.29 14.20 13.30
C PHE A 702 35.63 15.25 14.37
N LYS A 703 36.47 14.91 15.37
CA LYS A 703 37.01 15.88 16.34
C LYS A 703 38.01 16.83 15.70
N LEU A 704 38.84 16.39 14.75
CA LEU A 704 39.78 17.26 14.03
C LEU A 704 39.01 18.26 13.18
N CYS A 705 37.98 17.81 12.45
CA CYS A 705 37.06 18.70 11.73
C CYS A 705 36.30 19.66 12.66
N LYS A 706 35.95 19.24 13.89
CA LYS A 706 35.31 20.10 14.89
C LYS A 706 36.27 21.06 15.60
N LEU A 707 37.54 20.67 15.79
CA LEU A 707 38.61 21.43 16.43
C LEU A 707 39.27 22.42 15.46
N ILE A 708 39.18 22.15 14.15
CA ILE A 708 39.49 23.10 13.07
C ILE A 708 38.32 24.08 12.87
N ALA A 709 37.09 23.65 13.17
CA ALA A 709 35.88 24.48 13.08
C ALA A 709 35.53 25.28 14.36
N SER A 710 36.34 25.18 15.42
CA SER A 710 36.23 25.96 16.67
C SER A 710 37.51 26.73 16.90
#